data_AF-A0A9X1KQT9-F1
#
_entry.id   AF-A0A9X1KQT9-F1
#
_cell.length_a   1.000
_cell.length_b   1.000
_cell.length_c   1.000
_cell.angle_alpha   90.00
_cell.angle_beta   90.00
_cell.angle_gamma   90.00
#
_symmetry.space_group_name_H-M   'P 1'
#
loop_
_entity.id
_entity.type
_entity.pdbx_description
1 polymer ?
#
loop_
_entity_poly.entity_id
_entity_poly.type
_entity_poly.pdbx_seq_one_letter_code
_entity_poly.pdbx_strand_id
1 'polypeptide(L)'
;MKFLNSFSAETKLNSLSIRIASLAHGNNAYKSYVDQKITGDNLKYNLSLIISKIILNLQYTDRTKSTFIAIIEKYNQTNKTALTYEDFEKSHLIRTSMGDIVLPSVVRYFFWNIDDEKSNGKGIKTPKQFYDLIACLRIYYDKCFKNVSLSIDAKKFKGIVEGNSNKKLTIKYFIQRGLLFQKDAATFSWKSSELLRHLRNEIASTLWILLKENDPDYREKYFKLLIMTGVWADNLNRFLTPQDGKELRDLALNILQTERDFEKSETEFTKIWFDSESYRGKKIGQKIPAVHFNYDSVHNFVESTSLLGRFFQEINDHQKTRSYSSLLLQIIMDFDKHPKPYENALRLLTDMEKPALIWTFYSEIPRAFPMLIPYLLTHQDLAALAFSLIDKIELDPELLENSYKHDDRTKAVWDAKNHLWLEMFDMMLEHYSALHSIDQKQAEVLSIIMKDCSNKLFANNTTGTNEAIVHSMYRVRYEKALGKLSSKRITSFRSYPQPLVLPRMMFYIIPQMRQFFIIELGETIQTQSPYVCFKSGVFDLCIELVRLMNSRVSEIEIKAEQTAILEESSKDLIKALYAHLTWFYTAKEIERQDFDQPETVKITAHRQDNPFAFEIIDWGYLFLQFEKQDLLDLFKENFENALTLNPQKEYYEDENREEKIKIRIFLTSVTIAYMAINNKKNQFELEGLPVSEVLRKLKEYINVYFLRFSTNDIANGRIDVLDDTFIFFKYNQYQHDLHDLLHQSLNHFEASEREDFIKQLYRNSVELGKMLSAINSIESNHTRTIISELIDNINIDNFIDSRRTVTEYENALIEAINSDTHWELAKPLIEKIKVHFEKKRHLPAETEKFIFRINLLLAFKEKDFAELCKLEIPKNKYAIHPVDKNLQLEKKFYQALFKLYNDKDYDNAAALFRGLLSEDPKNVTYAYYLYHAETLKSIK
;
A
#
# COMPACT_ATOMS: atom_id res chain seq x y z
N MET A 1 -1.46 19.46 19.03
CA MET A 1 -1.07 19.46 20.47
C MET A 1 0.21 18.63 20.65
N LYS A 2 1.17 19.06 21.50
CA LYS A 2 2.42 18.30 21.75
C LYS A 2 2.19 17.21 22.82
N PHE A 3 2.79 16.04 22.63
CA PHE A 3 2.50 14.83 23.41
C PHE A 3 3.71 14.36 24.22
N LEU A 4 4.78 13.93 23.57
CA LEU A 4 5.95 13.34 24.24
C LEU A 4 6.88 14.44 24.81
N ASN A 5 7.00 14.54 26.15
CA ASN A 5 7.84 15.55 26.81
C ASN A 5 8.77 14.99 27.91
N SER A 6 8.95 13.67 28.03
CA SER A 6 9.86 13.09 29.04
C SER A 6 11.26 12.86 28.47
N PHE A 7 12.29 13.04 29.31
CA PHE A 7 13.70 12.82 28.91
C PHE A 7 13.95 11.39 28.35
N SER A 8 13.29 10.40 28.94
CA SER A 8 13.33 9.00 28.45
C SER A 8 12.69 8.89 27.06
N ALA A 9 11.55 9.53 26.83
CA ALA A 9 10.90 9.54 25.52
C ALA A 9 11.76 10.27 24.47
N GLU A 10 12.36 11.41 24.81
CA GLU A 10 13.28 12.14 23.91
C GLU A 10 14.48 11.28 23.52
N THR A 11 15.05 10.51 24.46
CA THR A 11 16.17 9.59 24.21
C THR A 11 15.75 8.46 23.27
N LYS A 12 14.57 7.86 23.49
CA LYS A 12 14.01 6.81 22.61
C LYS A 12 13.72 7.34 21.20
N LEU A 13 13.14 8.53 21.08
CA LEU A 13 12.87 9.20 19.79
C LEU A 13 14.17 9.42 19.01
N ASN A 14 15.21 9.95 19.67
CA ASN A 14 16.51 10.17 19.06
C ASN A 14 17.16 8.85 18.61
N SER A 15 17.09 7.80 19.42
CA SER A 15 17.59 6.46 19.08
C SER A 15 16.90 5.90 17.82
N LEU A 16 15.56 5.96 17.77
CA LEU A 16 14.79 5.55 16.59
C LEU A 16 15.14 6.37 15.35
N SER A 17 15.27 7.69 15.50
CA SER A 17 15.62 8.60 14.41
C SER A 17 16.97 8.25 13.79
N ILE A 18 17.99 8.00 14.62
CA ILE A 18 19.33 7.60 14.17
C ILE A 18 19.29 6.22 13.49
N ARG A 19 18.58 5.24 14.08
CA ARG A 19 18.45 3.89 13.50
C ARG A 19 17.74 3.90 12.15
N ILE A 20 16.66 4.65 12.01
CA ILE A 20 15.97 4.79 10.72
C ILE A 20 16.90 5.45 9.71
N ALA A 21 17.60 6.52 10.08
CA ALA A 21 18.55 7.20 9.19
C ALA A 21 19.68 6.27 8.71
N SER A 22 20.13 5.34 9.56
CA SER A 22 21.21 4.39 9.22
C SER A 22 20.75 3.20 8.39
N LEU A 23 19.45 2.87 8.39
CA LEU A 23 18.90 1.73 7.63
C LEU A 23 18.29 2.18 6.29
N ALA A 24 17.76 3.40 6.25
CA ALA A 24 17.07 3.95 5.09
C ALA A 24 18.05 4.55 4.08
N HIS A 25 18.73 3.69 3.32
CA HIS A 25 19.50 4.10 2.15
C HIS A 25 18.63 3.95 0.91
N GLY A 26 17.93 5.02 0.54
CA GLY A 26 17.15 5.01 -0.70
C GLY A 26 18.04 4.99 -1.95
N ASN A 27 17.41 5.00 -3.12
CA ASN A 27 18.05 5.12 -4.45
C ASN A 27 19.03 6.32 -4.64
N ASN A 28 19.18 7.19 -3.65
CA ASN A 28 20.05 8.38 -3.65
C ASN A 28 21.46 8.14 -3.08
N ALA A 29 21.89 6.91 -2.79
CA ALA A 29 23.26 6.62 -2.35
C ALA A 29 24.34 7.14 -3.35
N TYR A 30 24.01 7.30 -4.63
CA TYR A 30 24.90 7.94 -5.60
C TYR A 30 25.14 9.45 -5.32
N LYS A 31 24.28 10.12 -4.55
CA LYS A 31 24.44 11.55 -4.19
C LYS A 31 25.48 11.74 -3.09
N SER A 32 25.66 10.76 -2.20
CA SER A 32 26.69 10.78 -1.16
C SER A 32 28.07 10.37 -1.68
N TYR A 33 28.16 9.81 -2.90
CA TYR A 33 29.43 9.59 -3.57
C TYR A 33 30.13 10.92 -3.89
N VAL A 34 31.34 11.07 -3.36
CA VAL A 34 32.24 12.21 -3.62
C VAL A 34 33.42 11.70 -4.41
N ASP A 35 33.62 12.24 -5.63
CA ASP A 35 34.80 11.94 -6.44
C ASP A 35 36.05 12.54 -5.79
N GLN A 36 36.90 11.69 -5.23
CA GLN A 36 38.14 12.07 -4.56
C GLN A 36 39.09 12.88 -5.45
N LYS A 37 39.06 12.66 -6.77
CA LYS A 37 39.87 13.44 -7.72
C LYS A 37 39.39 14.88 -7.80
N ILE A 38 38.08 15.10 -7.83
CA ILE A 38 37.50 16.45 -7.85
C ILE A 38 37.75 17.16 -6.51
N THR A 39 37.63 16.46 -5.38
CA THR A 39 37.97 17.00 -4.07
C THR A 39 39.46 17.33 -3.95
N GLY A 40 40.34 16.48 -4.47
CA GLY A 40 41.77 16.74 -4.55
C GLY A 40 42.12 17.95 -5.42
N ASP A 41 41.47 18.08 -6.59
CA ASP A 41 41.58 19.27 -7.44
C ASP A 41 41.07 20.52 -6.72
N ASN A 42 40.00 20.41 -5.92
CA ASN A 42 39.49 21.51 -5.11
C ASN A 42 40.51 21.97 -4.07
N LEU A 43 41.12 21.06 -3.31
CA LEU A 43 42.16 21.40 -2.33
C LEU A 43 43.39 22.05 -2.98
N LYS A 44 43.75 21.61 -4.18
CA LYS A 44 44.92 22.11 -4.90
C LYS A 44 44.72 23.49 -5.53
N TYR A 45 43.52 23.75 -6.05
CA TYR A 45 43.24 24.92 -6.88
C TYR A 45 42.17 25.87 -6.32
N ASN A 46 41.59 25.54 -5.17
CA ASN A 46 40.49 26.28 -4.56
C ASN A 46 39.29 26.46 -5.50
N LEU A 47 38.87 25.35 -6.13
CA LEU A 47 37.83 25.36 -7.17
C LEU A 47 36.49 25.89 -6.65
N SER A 48 36.09 25.54 -5.42
CA SER A 48 34.85 26.04 -4.82
C SER A 48 34.84 27.57 -4.75
N LEU A 49 35.93 28.19 -4.29
CA LEU A 49 36.05 29.66 -4.25
C LEU A 49 35.97 30.29 -5.63
N ILE A 50 36.69 29.74 -6.61
CA ILE A 50 36.68 30.26 -7.98
C ILE A 50 35.26 30.15 -8.57
N ILE A 51 34.60 29.00 -8.39
CA ILE A 51 33.23 28.76 -8.87
C ILE A 51 32.24 29.70 -8.18
N SER A 52 32.32 29.89 -6.86
CA SER A 52 31.47 30.85 -6.14
C SER A 52 31.66 32.28 -6.67
N LYS A 53 32.89 32.72 -6.94
CA LYS A 53 33.15 34.03 -7.56
C LYS A 53 32.61 34.15 -8.98
N ILE A 54 32.65 33.07 -9.77
CA ILE A 54 32.00 33.03 -11.09
C ILE A 54 30.49 33.21 -10.93
N ILE A 55 29.86 32.44 -10.03
CA ILE A 55 28.42 32.51 -9.75
C ILE A 55 28.01 33.94 -9.38
N LEU A 56 28.72 34.60 -8.48
CA LEU A 56 28.43 35.99 -8.07
C LEU A 56 28.50 37.02 -9.22
N ASN A 57 29.18 36.69 -10.32
CA ASN A 57 29.36 37.56 -11.48
C ASN A 57 28.55 37.11 -12.71
N LEU A 58 27.68 36.10 -12.57
CA LEU A 58 26.76 35.73 -13.63
C LEU A 58 25.73 36.86 -13.84
N GLN A 59 25.38 37.08 -15.11
CA GLN A 59 24.32 37.98 -15.52
C GLN A 59 23.01 37.20 -15.56
N TYR A 60 22.01 37.76 -14.87
CA TYR A 60 20.68 37.19 -14.70
C TYR A 60 19.67 37.97 -15.52
N THR A 61 18.67 37.26 -16.04
CA THR A 61 17.53 37.90 -16.68
C THR A 61 16.52 38.29 -15.61
N ASP A 62 16.17 39.58 -15.58
CA ASP A 62 15.18 40.10 -14.64
C ASP A 62 13.78 39.54 -14.97
N ARG A 63 13.23 38.81 -14.00
CA ARG A 63 11.91 38.17 -14.07
C ARG A 63 10.93 38.73 -13.04
N THR A 64 11.23 39.88 -12.44
CA THR A 64 10.40 40.49 -11.40
C THR A 64 9.02 40.92 -11.91
N LYS A 65 8.10 41.12 -10.95
CA LYS A 65 6.74 41.63 -11.21
C LYS A 65 6.75 42.98 -11.94
N SER A 66 7.65 43.89 -11.58
CA SER A 66 7.78 45.20 -12.22
C SER A 66 8.14 45.08 -13.70
N THR A 67 9.06 44.19 -14.06
CA THR A 67 9.44 43.95 -15.45
C THR A 67 8.27 43.42 -16.29
N PHE A 68 7.41 42.57 -15.72
CA PHE A 68 6.23 42.09 -16.44
C PHE A 68 5.13 43.16 -16.56
N ILE A 69 4.88 43.94 -15.50
CA ILE A 69 3.94 45.07 -15.56
C ILE A 69 4.33 46.06 -16.67
N ALA A 70 5.62 46.39 -16.80
CA ALA A 70 6.09 47.26 -17.88
C ALA A 70 5.81 46.69 -19.29
N ILE A 71 5.83 45.35 -19.44
CA ILE A 71 5.46 44.68 -20.70
C ILE A 71 3.96 44.77 -20.93
N ILE A 72 3.14 44.56 -19.90
CA ILE A 72 1.69 44.69 -19.96
C ILE A 72 1.29 46.12 -20.37
N GLU A 73 1.85 47.14 -19.73
CA GLU A 73 1.57 48.55 -20.03
C GLU A 73 1.91 48.90 -21.48
N LYS A 74 3.09 48.46 -21.96
CA LYS A 74 3.51 48.66 -23.34
C LYS A 74 2.59 47.94 -24.33
N TYR A 75 2.17 46.71 -24.01
CA TYR A 75 1.23 45.95 -24.84
C TYR A 75 -0.14 46.65 -24.90
N ASN A 76 -0.66 47.12 -23.77
CA ASN A 76 -1.92 47.84 -23.67
C ASN A 76 -1.92 49.13 -24.50
N GLN A 77 -0.84 49.92 -24.42
CA GLN A 77 -0.69 51.12 -25.23
C GLN A 77 -0.67 50.82 -26.73
N THR A 78 0.02 49.73 -27.13
CA THR A 78 0.21 49.37 -28.54
C THR A 78 -1.06 48.78 -29.16
N ASN A 79 -1.77 47.93 -28.41
CA ASN A 79 -2.89 47.13 -28.92
C ASN A 79 -4.26 47.64 -28.47
N LYS A 80 -4.31 48.74 -27.70
CA LYS A 80 -5.54 49.31 -27.11
C LYS A 80 -6.33 48.31 -26.27
N THR A 81 -5.61 47.51 -25.47
CA THR A 81 -6.18 46.56 -24.50
C THR A 81 -6.11 47.13 -23.09
N ALA A 82 -6.80 46.49 -22.13
CA ALA A 82 -6.80 46.86 -20.71
C ALA A 82 -6.41 45.67 -19.82
N LEU A 83 -5.36 44.95 -20.21
CA LEU A 83 -4.86 43.81 -19.44
C LEU A 83 -4.21 44.28 -18.13
N THR A 84 -4.42 43.54 -17.06
CA THR A 84 -3.82 43.73 -15.74
C THR A 84 -2.93 42.56 -15.38
N TYR A 85 -2.09 42.72 -14.36
CA TYR A 85 -1.28 41.60 -13.84
C TYR A 85 -2.19 40.45 -13.35
N GLU A 86 -3.26 40.83 -12.66
CA GLU A 86 -4.23 39.92 -12.04
C GLU A 86 -4.94 39.04 -13.07
N ASP A 87 -5.11 39.50 -14.32
CA ASP A 87 -5.70 38.68 -15.40
C ASP A 87 -4.83 37.45 -15.73
N PHE A 88 -3.50 37.57 -15.65
CA PHE A 88 -2.58 36.45 -15.88
C PHE A 88 -2.51 35.52 -14.66
N GLU A 89 -2.55 36.09 -13.46
CA GLU A 89 -2.50 35.32 -12.20
C GLU A 89 -3.79 34.51 -12.00
N LYS A 90 -4.97 35.11 -12.22
CA LYS A 90 -6.28 34.43 -12.12
C LYS A 90 -6.51 33.38 -13.21
N SER A 91 -5.84 33.52 -14.36
CA SER A 91 -5.87 32.50 -15.42
C SER A 91 -4.82 31.40 -15.21
N HIS A 92 -4.00 31.49 -14.16
CA HIS A 92 -2.91 30.56 -13.85
C HIS A 92 -1.87 30.40 -14.97
N LEU A 93 -1.82 31.36 -15.91
CA LEU A 93 -0.83 31.38 -17.00
C LEU A 93 0.57 31.75 -16.49
N ILE A 94 0.63 32.38 -15.32
CA ILE A 94 1.84 32.70 -14.59
C ILE A 94 1.70 32.29 -13.13
N ARG A 95 2.83 32.21 -12.43
CA ARG A 95 2.87 32.24 -10.96
C ARG A 95 3.95 33.19 -10.47
N THR A 96 3.76 33.69 -9.25
CA THR A 96 4.82 34.38 -8.51
C THR A 96 5.51 33.36 -7.61
N SER A 97 6.83 33.28 -7.65
CA SER A 97 7.60 32.39 -6.78
C SER A 97 8.93 33.02 -6.45
N MET A 98 9.27 33.14 -5.16
CA MET A 98 10.52 33.79 -4.71
C MET A 98 10.69 35.23 -5.26
N GLY A 99 9.59 35.95 -5.52
CA GLY A 99 9.59 37.29 -6.11
C GLY A 99 9.83 37.35 -7.63
N ASP A 100 10.02 36.21 -8.29
CA ASP A 100 10.11 36.11 -9.75
C ASP A 100 8.77 35.62 -10.33
N ILE A 101 8.44 36.05 -11.55
CA ILE A 101 7.34 35.48 -12.31
C ILE A 101 7.86 34.26 -13.07
N VAL A 102 7.19 33.13 -12.85
CA VAL A 102 7.50 31.85 -13.48
C VAL A 102 6.35 31.40 -14.38
N LEU A 103 6.71 30.71 -15.47
CA LEU A 103 5.75 30.12 -16.38
C LEU A 103 5.57 28.64 -16.03
N PRO A 104 4.34 28.18 -15.74
CA PRO A 104 4.06 26.77 -15.54
C PRO A 104 4.45 25.92 -16.76
N SER A 105 4.71 24.64 -16.53
CA SER A 105 5.19 23.70 -17.56
C SER A 105 4.31 23.66 -18.81
N VAL A 106 2.98 23.65 -18.67
CA VAL A 106 2.01 23.67 -19.79
C VAL A 106 2.17 24.93 -20.65
N VAL A 107 2.29 26.10 -20.00
CA VAL A 107 2.39 27.39 -20.70
C VAL A 107 3.72 27.50 -21.44
N ARG A 108 4.81 27.06 -20.80
CA ARG A 108 6.14 27.06 -21.40
C ARG A 108 6.21 26.12 -22.60
N TYR A 109 5.62 24.92 -22.49
CA TYR A 109 5.55 23.96 -23.59
C TYR A 109 4.68 24.51 -24.73
N PHE A 110 3.55 25.15 -24.43
CA PHE A 110 2.69 25.76 -25.42
C PHE A 110 3.43 26.78 -26.29
N PHE A 111 4.25 27.66 -25.70
CA PHE A 111 5.06 28.60 -26.48
C PHE A 111 6.16 27.94 -27.30
N TRP A 112 6.82 26.92 -26.76
CA TRP A 112 7.79 26.12 -27.51
C TRP A 112 7.14 25.41 -28.71
N ASN A 113 5.95 24.83 -28.51
CA ASN A 113 5.19 24.14 -29.56
C ASN A 113 4.71 25.11 -30.65
N ILE A 114 4.33 26.35 -30.29
CA ILE A 114 4.04 27.40 -31.29
C ILE A 114 5.26 27.66 -32.17
N ASP A 115 6.46 27.70 -31.59
CA ASP A 115 7.69 27.89 -32.36
C ASP A 115 8.00 26.71 -33.27
N ASP A 116 7.85 25.49 -32.75
CA ASP A 116 8.12 24.24 -33.48
C ASP A 116 7.15 24.05 -34.65
N GLU A 117 5.84 24.12 -34.41
CA GLU A 117 4.82 23.96 -35.44
C GLU A 117 4.93 25.06 -36.51
N LYS A 118 5.25 26.31 -36.12
CA LYS A 118 5.50 27.40 -37.07
C LYS A 118 6.71 27.10 -37.96
N SER A 119 7.77 26.51 -37.41
CA SER A 119 8.94 26.08 -38.19
C SER A 119 8.61 24.91 -39.14
N ASN A 120 7.58 24.13 -38.82
CA ASN A 120 7.05 23.02 -39.62
C ASN A 120 5.88 23.42 -40.55
N GLY A 121 5.59 24.72 -40.72
CA GLY A 121 4.55 25.22 -41.63
C GLY A 121 3.11 25.02 -41.16
N LYS A 122 2.91 24.68 -39.88
CA LYS A 122 1.61 24.45 -39.24
C LYS A 122 1.30 25.55 -38.22
N GLY A 123 0.02 25.75 -37.91
CA GLY A 123 -0.43 26.77 -36.97
C GLY A 123 -1.16 26.17 -35.77
N ILE A 124 -0.87 26.66 -34.57
CA ILE A 124 -1.63 26.34 -33.36
C ILE A 124 -2.69 27.42 -33.13
N LYS A 125 -3.96 27.04 -33.01
CA LYS A 125 -5.05 27.97 -32.69
C LYS A 125 -5.08 28.27 -31.18
N THR A 126 -4.91 29.54 -30.82
CA THR A 126 -5.15 30.03 -29.45
C THR A 126 -6.66 30.19 -29.20
N PRO A 127 -7.22 29.76 -28.06
CA PRO A 127 -8.61 30.03 -27.72
C PRO A 127 -8.88 31.53 -27.67
N LYS A 128 -10.04 31.97 -28.18
CA LYS A 128 -10.39 33.41 -28.29
C LYS A 128 -10.27 34.15 -26.95
N GLN A 129 -10.70 33.53 -25.86
CA GLN A 129 -10.66 34.11 -24.51
C GLN A 129 -9.25 34.38 -23.97
N PHE A 130 -8.21 33.77 -24.57
CA PHE A 130 -6.82 33.95 -24.16
C PHE A 130 -5.98 34.68 -25.20
N TYR A 131 -6.57 35.22 -26.27
CA TYR A 131 -5.82 35.75 -27.40
C TYR A 131 -4.83 36.85 -26.99
N ASP A 132 -5.33 37.91 -26.33
CA ASP A 132 -4.50 39.03 -25.89
C ASP A 132 -3.56 38.67 -24.73
N LEU A 133 -4.02 37.80 -23.81
CA LEU A 133 -3.18 37.29 -22.73
C LEU A 133 -1.98 36.53 -23.29
N ILE A 134 -2.19 35.58 -24.19
CA ILE A 134 -1.10 34.79 -24.78
C ILE A 134 -0.19 35.66 -25.63
N ALA A 135 -0.72 36.62 -26.39
CA ALA A 135 0.09 37.54 -27.20
C ALA A 135 0.98 38.44 -26.32
N CYS A 136 0.45 38.99 -25.23
CA CYS A 136 1.24 39.76 -24.27
C CYS A 136 2.27 38.89 -23.53
N LEU A 137 1.85 37.72 -23.03
CA LEU A 137 2.72 36.79 -22.31
C LEU A 137 3.84 36.25 -23.21
N ARG A 138 3.61 36.15 -24.51
CA ARG A 138 4.63 35.77 -25.50
C ARG A 138 5.81 36.73 -25.51
N ILE A 139 5.57 38.04 -25.39
CA ILE A 139 6.63 39.06 -25.31
C ILE A 139 7.49 38.81 -24.08
N TYR A 140 6.87 38.47 -22.95
CA TYR A 140 7.58 38.12 -21.73
C TYR A 140 8.36 36.81 -21.88
N TYR A 141 7.78 35.77 -22.48
CA TYR A 141 8.46 34.51 -22.80
C TYR A 141 9.72 34.71 -23.65
N ASP A 142 9.59 35.44 -24.76
CA ASP A 142 10.68 35.69 -25.70
C ASP A 142 11.81 36.50 -25.05
N LYS A 143 11.48 37.42 -24.14
CA LYS A 143 12.48 38.23 -23.38
C LYS A 143 13.14 37.44 -22.25
N CYS A 144 12.37 36.65 -21.51
CA CYS A 144 12.80 36.15 -20.18
C CYS A 144 13.13 34.66 -20.12
N PHE A 145 12.68 33.86 -21.10
CA PHE A 145 12.79 32.39 -21.08
C PHE A 145 13.38 31.80 -22.35
N LYS A 146 13.09 32.38 -23.53
CA LYS A 146 13.55 31.83 -24.82
C LYS A 146 15.04 32.09 -25.02
N ASN A 147 15.83 31.00 -25.18
CA ASN A 147 17.28 31.06 -25.41
C ASN A 147 18.06 31.84 -24.34
N VAL A 148 17.49 32.02 -23.16
CA VAL A 148 18.10 32.69 -22.02
C VAL A 148 18.96 31.68 -21.25
N SER A 149 20.23 32.01 -21.03
CA SER A 149 21.14 31.27 -20.16
C SER A 149 21.89 32.25 -19.26
N LEU A 150 22.26 31.82 -18.05
CA LEU A 150 23.14 32.62 -17.21
C LEU A 150 24.48 32.78 -17.93
N SER A 151 25.03 33.98 -17.95
CA SER A 151 26.25 34.26 -18.71
C SER A 151 27.24 35.11 -17.94
N ILE A 152 28.51 35.05 -18.30
CA ILE A 152 29.58 35.88 -17.73
C ILE A 152 30.44 36.45 -18.85
N ASP A 153 30.81 37.72 -18.69
CA ASP A 153 31.76 38.39 -19.58
C ASP A 153 33.15 37.72 -19.53
N ALA A 154 33.76 37.55 -20.70
CA ALA A 154 35.03 36.85 -20.85
C ALA A 154 36.19 37.53 -20.09
N LYS A 155 36.21 38.87 -20.03
CA LYS A 155 37.23 39.62 -19.29
C LYS A 155 37.06 39.44 -17.79
N LYS A 156 35.83 39.51 -17.28
CA LYS A 156 35.52 39.22 -15.87
C LYS A 156 35.88 37.78 -15.50
N PHE A 157 35.47 36.82 -16.32
CA PHE A 157 35.77 35.41 -16.06
C PHE A 157 37.29 35.15 -16.03
N LYS A 158 38.03 35.69 -17.00
CA LYS A 158 39.50 35.62 -17.03
C LYS A 158 40.12 36.22 -15.76
N GLY A 159 39.67 37.41 -15.35
CA GLY A 159 40.15 38.07 -14.14
C GLY A 159 39.91 37.26 -12.87
N ILE A 160 38.76 36.57 -12.76
CA ILE A 160 38.46 35.69 -11.62
C ILE A 160 39.41 34.48 -11.60
N VAL A 161 39.63 33.80 -12.74
CA VAL A 161 40.49 32.62 -12.81
C VAL A 161 41.96 32.98 -12.54
N GLU A 162 42.46 34.05 -13.15
CA GLU A 162 43.85 34.48 -13.00
C GLU A 162 44.14 35.07 -11.61
N GLY A 163 43.19 35.81 -11.04
CA GLY A 163 43.35 36.47 -9.73
C GLY A 163 43.18 35.55 -8.52
N ASN A 164 42.64 34.34 -8.70
CA ASN A 164 42.34 33.42 -7.60
C ASN A 164 42.96 32.03 -7.76
N SER A 165 43.67 31.75 -8.85
CA SER A 165 44.37 30.49 -9.06
C SER A 165 45.87 30.61 -8.81
N ASN A 166 46.51 29.52 -8.35
CA ASN A 166 47.96 29.40 -8.18
C ASN A 166 48.71 29.29 -9.54
N LYS A 167 48.37 30.13 -10.52
CA LYS A 167 48.96 30.24 -11.89
C LYS A 167 48.96 28.96 -12.75
N LYS A 168 48.24 27.90 -12.36
CA LYS A 168 48.14 26.61 -13.09
C LYS A 168 46.76 26.31 -13.68
N LEU A 169 45.71 27.01 -13.25
CA LEU A 169 44.35 26.79 -13.72
C LEU A 169 44.05 27.74 -14.89
N THR A 170 43.44 27.22 -15.96
CA THR A 170 43.11 28.00 -17.16
C THR A 170 41.61 28.03 -17.41
N ILE A 171 41.13 29.00 -18.19
CA ILE A 171 39.74 29.03 -18.67
C ILE A 171 39.34 27.71 -19.35
N LYS A 172 40.26 27.11 -20.12
CA LYS A 172 40.03 25.82 -20.81
C LYS A 172 39.65 24.70 -19.84
N TYR A 173 40.14 24.71 -18.61
CA TYR A 173 39.80 23.72 -17.59
C TYR A 173 38.28 23.68 -17.33
N PHE A 174 37.67 24.84 -17.08
CA PHE A 174 36.23 24.92 -16.79
C PHE A 174 35.35 24.56 -17.99
N ILE A 175 35.82 24.84 -19.21
CA ILE A 175 35.14 24.45 -20.45
C ILE A 175 35.21 22.94 -20.65
N GLN A 176 36.39 22.34 -20.49
CA GLN A 176 36.58 20.89 -20.62
C GLN A 176 35.81 20.09 -19.56
N ARG A 177 35.64 20.66 -18.37
CA ARG A 177 34.81 20.09 -17.29
C ARG A 177 33.32 20.39 -17.43
N GLY A 178 32.92 21.13 -18.47
CA GLY A 178 31.51 21.38 -18.81
C GLY A 178 30.79 22.39 -17.93
N LEU A 179 31.50 23.16 -17.09
CA LEU A 179 30.88 24.19 -16.23
C LEU A 179 30.39 25.40 -17.04
N LEU A 180 31.14 25.75 -18.09
CA LEU A 180 30.86 26.88 -18.97
C LEU A 180 31.08 26.44 -20.42
N PHE A 181 30.32 27.00 -21.35
CA PHE A 181 30.62 26.92 -22.78
C PHE A 181 30.75 28.31 -23.38
N GLN A 182 31.63 28.45 -24.37
CA GLN A 182 31.83 29.72 -25.05
C GLN A 182 30.65 29.99 -25.99
N LYS A 183 29.92 31.08 -25.76
CA LYS A 183 28.79 31.49 -26.61
C LYS A 183 29.28 32.33 -27.78
N ASP A 184 30.19 33.27 -27.51
CA ASP A 184 30.89 34.09 -28.49
C ASP A 184 32.27 34.53 -27.95
N ALA A 185 32.96 35.43 -28.64
CA ALA A 185 34.27 35.92 -28.22
C ALA A 185 34.24 36.70 -26.88
N ALA A 186 33.09 37.25 -26.50
CA ALA A 186 32.93 38.14 -25.36
C ALA A 186 32.22 37.48 -24.17
N THR A 187 31.50 36.38 -24.36
CA THR A 187 30.63 35.80 -23.34
C THR A 187 30.72 34.27 -23.23
N PHE A 188 30.63 33.80 -21.98
CA PHE A 188 30.50 32.39 -21.63
C PHE A 188 29.13 32.13 -21.01
N SER A 189 28.50 31.02 -21.37
CA SER A 189 27.22 30.58 -20.82
C SER A 189 27.42 29.49 -19.78
N TRP A 190 26.74 29.63 -18.64
CA TRP A 190 26.70 28.68 -17.54
C TRP A 190 26.04 27.36 -17.94
N LYS A 191 26.59 26.26 -17.45
CA LYS A 191 26.04 24.92 -17.59
C LYS A 191 26.25 24.11 -16.31
N SER A 192 25.36 23.16 -16.06
CA SER A 192 25.56 22.18 -14.99
C SER A 192 26.76 21.26 -15.30
N SER A 193 27.53 20.89 -14.27
CA SER A 193 28.71 20.02 -14.39
C SER A 193 28.87 19.10 -13.18
N GLU A 194 29.63 18.01 -13.33
CA GLU A 194 30.00 17.13 -12.21
C GLU A 194 30.75 17.89 -11.11
N LEU A 195 31.46 18.99 -11.43
CA LEU A 195 32.08 19.86 -10.42
C LEU A 195 31.04 20.43 -9.45
N LEU A 196 29.89 20.89 -9.96
CA LEU A 196 28.82 21.42 -9.12
C LEU A 196 28.24 20.33 -8.23
N ARG A 197 28.03 19.13 -8.78
CA ARG A 197 27.50 18.01 -8.00
C ARG A 197 28.42 17.63 -6.85
N HIS A 198 29.73 17.51 -7.09
CA HIS A 198 30.67 17.04 -6.06
C HIS A 198 31.13 18.13 -5.10
N LEU A 199 31.08 19.41 -5.48
CA LEU A 199 31.49 20.55 -4.63
C LEU A 199 30.31 21.42 -4.16
N ARG A 200 29.06 20.94 -4.31
CA ARG A 200 27.84 21.72 -4.02
C ARG A 200 27.83 22.35 -2.62
N ASN A 201 28.28 21.61 -1.61
CA ASN A 201 28.23 22.03 -0.22
C ASN A 201 29.30 23.10 0.07
N GLU A 202 30.52 22.92 -0.45
CA GLU A 202 31.61 23.89 -0.38
C GLU A 202 31.29 25.17 -1.17
N ILE A 203 30.70 25.04 -2.35
CA ILE A 203 30.31 26.19 -3.17
C ILE A 203 29.22 27.00 -2.45
N ALA A 204 28.19 26.33 -1.93
CA ALA A 204 27.10 26.96 -1.21
C ALA A 204 27.58 27.65 0.09
N SER A 205 28.40 26.98 0.91
CA SER A 205 28.96 27.59 2.12
C SER A 205 29.87 28.79 1.78
N THR A 206 30.70 28.67 0.74
CA THR A 206 31.55 29.78 0.29
C THR A 206 30.73 30.96 -0.25
N LEU A 207 29.64 30.71 -0.98
CA LEU A 207 28.73 31.75 -1.45
C LEU A 207 28.09 32.51 -0.28
N TRP A 208 27.67 31.80 0.77
CA TRP A 208 27.08 32.41 1.96
C TRP A 208 28.06 33.38 2.62
N ILE A 209 29.29 32.92 2.87
CA ILE A 209 30.34 33.73 3.52
C ILE A 209 30.66 34.97 2.67
N LEU A 210 30.92 34.78 1.37
CA LEU A 210 31.29 35.89 0.48
C LEU A 210 30.18 36.94 0.36
N LEU A 211 28.92 36.52 0.29
CA LEU A 211 27.82 37.48 0.22
C LEU A 211 27.65 38.25 1.53
N LYS A 212 27.70 37.56 2.68
CA LYS A 212 27.55 38.19 3.99
C LYS A 212 28.61 39.25 4.28
N GLU A 213 29.82 39.05 3.75
CA GLU A 213 30.92 40.02 3.88
C GLU A 213 30.79 41.24 2.95
N ASN A 214 30.18 41.08 1.77
CA ASN A 214 30.33 42.04 0.66
C ASN A 214 29.00 42.59 0.10
N ASP A 215 27.85 42.06 0.49
CA ASP A 215 26.55 42.39 -0.09
C ASP A 215 25.51 42.68 1.01
N PRO A 216 24.96 43.90 1.12
CA PRO A 216 23.96 44.23 2.14
C PRO A 216 22.63 43.47 1.95
N ASP A 217 22.33 43.02 0.73
CA ASP A 217 21.08 42.33 0.36
C ASP A 217 21.27 40.80 0.24
N TYR A 218 22.34 40.27 0.84
CA TYR A 218 22.73 38.85 0.71
C TYR A 218 21.61 37.85 1.01
N ARG A 219 20.71 38.19 1.93
CA ARG A 219 19.61 37.32 2.37
C ARG A 219 18.64 37.00 1.24
N GLU A 220 18.29 37.96 0.40
CA GLU A 220 17.38 37.72 -0.72
C GLU A 220 18.08 37.02 -1.90
N LYS A 221 19.38 37.27 -2.04
CA LYS A 221 20.18 36.83 -3.18
C LYS A 221 20.65 35.39 -3.08
N TYR A 222 21.03 34.94 -1.87
CA TYR A 222 21.69 33.64 -1.68
C TYR A 222 20.90 32.47 -2.29
N PHE A 223 19.64 32.27 -1.89
CA PHE A 223 18.84 31.15 -2.40
C PHE A 223 18.55 31.28 -3.90
N LYS A 224 18.30 32.50 -4.40
CA LYS A 224 18.12 32.74 -5.83
C LYS A 224 19.33 32.26 -6.63
N LEU A 225 20.56 32.57 -6.17
CA LEU A 225 21.78 32.11 -6.83
C LEU A 225 21.87 30.59 -6.87
N LEU A 226 21.60 29.91 -5.75
CA LEU A 226 21.64 28.44 -5.70
C LEU A 226 20.64 27.81 -6.67
N ILE A 227 19.39 28.26 -6.64
CA ILE A 227 18.31 27.75 -7.49
C ILE A 227 18.64 27.97 -8.98
N MET A 228 19.05 29.18 -9.35
CA MET A 228 19.33 29.53 -10.74
C MET A 228 20.54 28.79 -11.30
N THR A 229 21.55 28.52 -10.47
CA THR A 229 22.78 27.83 -10.90
C THR A 229 22.69 26.31 -10.81
N GLY A 230 21.63 25.78 -10.19
CA GLY A 230 21.42 24.35 -9.99
C GLY A 230 22.30 23.75 -8.88
N VAL A 231 22.69 24.55 -7.89
CA VAL A 231 23.46 24.09 -6.72
C VAL A 231 22.49 23.61 -5.65
N TRP A 232 22.43 22.30 -5.44
CA TRP A 232 21.52 21.64 -4.49
C TRP A 232 22.28 21.10 -3.27
N ALA A 233 22.55 21.96 -2.28
CA ALA A 233 23.30 21.58 -1.08
C ALA A 233 22.48 20.71 -0.10
N ASP A 234 23.14 19.79 0.60
CA ASP A 234 22.51 18.76 1.45
C ASP A 234 23.28 18.37 2.72
N ASN A 235 24.38 19.06 3.06
CA ASN A 235 25.15 18.85 4.29
C ASN A 235 25.87 20.13 4.76
N LEU A 236 25.18 21.27 4.76
CA LEU A 236 25.80 22.56 5.07
C LEU A 236 26.26 22.68 6.53
N ASN A 237 25.69 21.89 7.43
CA ASN A 237 26.08 21.83 8.84
C ASN A 237 27.53 21.38 9.09
N ARG A 238 28.19 20.77 8.11
CA ARG A 238 29.61 20.42 8.18
C ARG A 238 30.55 21.58 7.78
N PHE A 239 30.03 22.59 7.10
CA PHE A 239 30.81 23.67 6.50
C PHE A 239 30.56 25.04 7.12
N LEU A 240 29.42 25.24 7.78
CA LEU A 240 29.02 26.51 8.36
C LEU A 240 28.99 26.47 9.89
N THR A 241 29.18 27.64 10.51
CA THR A 241 29.07 27.77 11.96
C THR A 241 27.63 27.56 12.43
N PRO A 242 27.39 27.19 13.70
CA PRO A 242 26.03 27.09 14.24
C PRO A 242 25.22 28.37 14.11
N GLN A 243 25.87 29.55 14.20
CA GLN A 243 25.20 30.84 14.07
C GLN A 243 24.77 31.11 12.62
N ASP A 244 25.65 30.83 11.65
CA ASP A 244 25.31 30.96 10.22
C ASP A 244 24.22 29.97 9.82
N GLY A 245 24.31 28.74 10.33
CA GLY A 245 23.28 27.71 10.14
C GLY A 245 21.91 28.14 10.66
N LYS A 246 21.87 28.74 11.86
CA LYS A 246 20.64 29.30 12.43
C LYS A 246 20.05 30.39 11.54
N GLU A 247 20.87 31.33 11.09
CA GLU A 247 20.43 32.43 10.23
C GLU A 247 19.88 31.92 8.88
N LEU A 248 20.56 30.96 8.26
CA LEU A 248 20.10 30.33 7.01
C LEU A 248 18.77 29.60 7.18
N ARG A 249 18.62 28.83 8.27
CA ARG A 249 17.38 28.13 8.60
C ARG A 249 16.24 29.12 8.79
N ASP A 250 16.45 30.16 9.59
CA ASP A 250 15.41 31.15 9.89
C ASP A 250 14.98 31.92 8.63
N LEU A 251 15.92 32.21 7.72
CA LEU A 251 15.64 32.81 6.42
C LEU A 251 14.86 31.86 5.49
N ALA A 252 15.26 30.58 5.39
CA ALA A 252 14.55 29.57 4.60
C ALA A 252 13.11 29.36 5.10
N LEU A 253 12.93 29.34 6.43
CA LEU A 253 11.61 29.28 7.07
C LEU A 253 10.76 30.49 6.70
N ASN A 254 11.31 31.70 6.85
CA ASN A 254 10.57 32.92 6.54
C ASN A 254 10.10 32.94 5.08
N ILE A 255 10.94 32.50 4.15
CA ILE A 255 10.59 32.39 2.73
C ILE A 255 9.41 31.44 2.53
N LEU A 256 9.48 30.21 3.04
CA LEU A 256 8.39 29.23 2.90
C LEU A 256 7.10 29.71 3.57
N GLN A 257 7.21 30.41 4.70
CA GLN A 257 6.06 30.94 5.46
C GLN A 257 5.42 32.18 4.82
N THR A 258 6.17 32.96 4.04
CA THR A 258 5.65 34.18 3.39
C THR A 258 5.27 33.97 1.93
N GLU A 259 5.66 32.84 1.33
CA GLU A 259 5.29 32.50 -0.04
C GLU A 259 3.79 32.24 -0.17
N ARG A 260 3.16 33.00 -1.07
CA ARG A 260 1.70 32.97 -1.30
C ARG A 260 1.27 31.78 -2.15
N ASP A 261 2.15 31.27 -3.01
CA ASP A 261 1.78 30.15 -3.89
C ASP A 261 1.40 28.87 -3.12
N PHE A 262 1.85 28.73 -1.87
CA PHE A 262 1.47 27.63 -0.98
C PHE A 262 0.16 27.84 -0.22
N GLU A 263 -0.40 29.06 -0.21
CA GLU A 263 -1.63 29.36 0.53
C GLU A 263 -2.80 28.50 0.06
N LYS A 264 -3.63 28.08 1.02
CA LYS A 264 -4.86 27.32 0.79
C LYS A 264 -5.71 28.01 -0.28
N SER A 265 -6.10 27.26 -1.31
CA SER A 265 -6.84 27.77 -2.45
C SER A 265 -7.84 26.76 -2.99
N GLU A 266 -9.03 27.23 -3.39
CA GLU A 266 -10.02 26.44 -4.11
C GLU A 266 -9.55 26.06 -5.52
N THR A 267 -8.57 26.79 -6.07
CA THR A 267 -8.01 26.56 -7.42
C THR A 267 -6.73 25.72 -7.40
N GLU A 268 -6.42 25.07 -6.28
CA GLU A 268 -5.15 24.36 -6.10
C GLU A 268 -4.94 23.24 -7.14
N PHE A 269 -6.01 22.51 -7.51
CA PHE A 269 -5.87 21.51 -8.57
C PHE A 269 -5.57 22.12 -9.95
N THR A 270 -6.17 23.26 -10.27
CA THR A 270 -5.87 24.02 -11.50
C THR A 270 -4.40 24.42 -11.55
N LYS A 271 -3.86 24.90 -10.42
CA LYS A 271 -2.44 25.18 -10.27
C LYS A 271 -1.61 23.93 -10.63
N ILE A 272 -1.88 22.79 -9.99
CA ILE A 272 -1.19 21.51 -10.25
C ILE A 272 -1.27 21.13 -11.74
N TRP A 273 -2.47 21.24 -12.34
CA TRP A 273 -2.73 20.92 -13.74
C TRP A 273 -1.81 21.69 -14.71
N PHE A 274 -1.61 23.00 -14.48
CA PHE A 274 -0.77 23.83 -15.34
C PHE A 274 0.73 23.57 -15.18
N ASP A 275 1.17 23.01 -14.05
CA ASP A 275 2.59 22.82 -13.73
C ASP A 275 3.08 21.37 -13.84
N SER A 276 2.18 20.40 -13.83
CA SER A 276 2.48 18.97 -14.02
C SER A 276 3.16 18.72 -15.37
N GLU A 277 4.24 17.94 -15.32
CA GLU A 277 5.00 17.59 -16.52
C GLU A 277 4.27 16.54 -17.39
N SER A 278 3.44 15.69 -16.79
CA SER A 278 2.55 14.77 -17.53
C SER A 278 1.54 15.52 -18.39
N TYR A 279 1.16 16.74 -17.99
CA TYR A 279 0.21 17.58 -18.71
C TYR A 279 0.81 18.64 -19.61
N ARG A 280 2.14 18.73 -19.73
CA ARG A 280 2.80 19.74 -20.57
C ARG A 280 2.22 19.86 -21.99
N GLY A 281 1.75 18.75 -22.57
CA GLY A 281 1.15 18.70 -23.93
C GLY A 281 -0.34 19.04 -24.03
N LYS A 282 -1.04 19.31 -22.92
CA LYS A 282 -2.46 19.68 -22.91
C LYS A 282 -2.66 21.09 -23.49
N LYS A 283 -3.85 21.33 -24.07
CA LYS A 283 -4.17 22.63 -24.70
C LYS A 283 -4.59 23.65 -23.64
N ILE A 284 -4.09 24.87 -23.76
CA ILE A 284 -4.61 26.01 -22.99
C ILE A 284 -6.10 26.19 -23.31
N GLY A 285 -6.93 26.39 -22.28
CA GLY A 285 -8.38 26.53 -22.40
C GLY A 285 -9.18 25.22 -22.48
N GLN A 286 -8.52 24.07 -22.33
CA GLN A 286 -9.22 22.82 -22.06
C GLN A 286 -9.96 22.89 -20.71
N LYS A 287 -11.13 22.26 -20.60
CA LYS A 287 -11.86 22.14 -19.33
C LYS A 287 -11.02 21.35 -18.32
N ILE A 288 -10.82 21.94 -17.14
CA ILE A 288 -10.09 21.34 -16.02
C ILE A 288 -11.13 20.80 -15.02
N PRO A 289 -10.96 19.59 -14.47
CA PRO A 289 -11.81 19.04 -13.41
C PRO A 289 -11.87 19.92 -12.16
N ALA A 290 -13.02 19.95 -11.48
CA ALA A 290 -13.22 20.69 -10.23
C ALA A 290 -12.92 19.80 -9.02
N VAL A 291 -11.63 19.51 -8.78
CA VAL A 291 -11.18 18.64 -7.69
C VAL A 291 -11.09 19.41 -6.37
N HIS A 292 -11.67 18.84 -5.32
CA HIS A 292 -11.69 19.42 -3.98
C HIS A 292 -10.84 18.60 -3.01
N PHE A 293 -9.99 19.27 -2.23
CA PHE A 293 -9.17 18.64 -1.19
C PHE A 293 -9.87 18.76 0.18
N ASN A 294 -9.70 17.75 1.05
CA ASN A 294 -10.18 17.84 2.43
C ASN A 294 -9.16 18.65 3.27
N TYR A 295 -9.60 19.73 3.91
CA TYR A 295 -8.74 20.60 4.71
C TYR A 295 -9.05 20.59 6.22
N ASP A 296 -9.79 19.58 6.70
CA ASP A 296 -10.26 19.52 8.10
C ASP A 296 -9.11 19.24 9.08
N SER A 297 -8.14 18.43 8.65
CA SER A 297 -6.94 18.11 9.41
C SER A 297 -5.78 17.79 8.46
N VAL A 298 -4.54 17.81 8.98
CA VAL A 298 -3.35 17.40 8.21
C VAL A 298 -3.48 15.96 7.72
N HIS A 299 -3.98 15.07 8.59
CA HIS A 299 -4.22 13.68 8.23
C HIS A 299 -5.23 13.55 7.08
N ASN A 300 -6.40 14.19 7.21
CA ASN A 300 -7.46 14.12 6.19
C ASN A 300 -7.02 14.72 4.86
N PHE A 301 -6.23 15.80 4.91
CA PHE A 301 -5.62 16.39 3.72
C PHE A 301 -4.66 15.42 3.02
N VAL A 302 -3.74 14.80 3.76
CA VAL A 302 -2.78 13.85 3.18
C VAL A 302 -3.47 12.59 2.66
N GLU A 303 -4.43 12.04 3.41
CA GLU A 303 -5.18 10.85 3.01
C GLU A 303 -6.03 11.11 1.75
N SER A 304 -6.81 12.19 1.74
CA SER A 304 -7.61 12.57 0.57
C SER A 304 -6.75 12.91 -0.65
N THR A 305 -5.63 13.60 -0.47
CA THR A 305 -4.68 13.91 -1.56
C THR A 305 -4.05 12.64 -2.12
N SER A 306 -3.66 11.69 -1.26
CA SER A 306 -3.13 10.39 -1.70
C SER A 306 -4.17 9.57 -2.45
N LEU A 307 -5.44 9.64 -2.06
CA LEU A 307 -6.55 9.00 -2.76
C LEU A 307 -6.79 9.64 -4.13
N LEU A 308 -6.90 10.97 -4.19
CA LEU A 308 -7.05 11.73 -5.43
C LEU A 308 -5.90 11.45 -6.40
N GLY A 309 -4.67 11.28 -5.89
CA GLY A 309 -3.50 10.92 -6.69
C GLY A 309 -3.60 9.59 -7.44
N ARG A 310 -4.53 8.70 -7.08
CA ARG A 310 -4.83 7.47 -7.84
C ARG A 310 -5.67 7.74 -9.09
N PHE A 311 -6.53 8.74 -9.03
CA PHE A 311 -7.42 9.16 -10.13
C PHE A 311 -6.77 10.23 -11.01
N PHE A 312 -6.03 11.14 -10.39
CA PHE A 312 -5.28 12.22 -11.00
C PHE A 312 -3.80 12.07 -10.64
N GLN A 313 -3.08 11.26 -11.41
CA GLN A 313 -1.66 10.93 -11.16
C GLN A 313 -0.77 12.17 -11.02
N GLU A 314 -1.21 13.30 -11.58
CA GLU A 314 -0.50 14.57 -11.68
C GLU A 314 -0.38 15.30 -10.35
N ILE A 315 -1.21 14.95 -9.37
CA ILE A 315 -1.05 15.40 -7.97
C ILE A 315 0.30 14.94 -7.40
N ASN A 316 0.82 13.81 -7.89
CA ASN A 316 2.11 13.26 -7.49
C ASN A 316 3.27 13.73 -8.39
N ASP A 317 3.00 14.50 -9.45
CA ASP A 317 4.03 14.94 -10.37
C ASP A 317 4.94 16.02 -9.74
N HIS A 318 6.17 16.08 -10.26
CA HIS A 318 7.09 17.15 -9.90
C HIS A 318 6.56 18.51 -10.38
N GLN A 319 6.33 19.42 -9.44
CA GLN A 319 5.89 20.79 -9.70
C GLN A 319 7.08 21.73 -9.83
N LYS A 320 7.42 22.06 -11.08
CA LYS A 320 8.61 22.86 -11.42
C LYS A 320 8.59 24.24 -10.77
N THR A 321 7.43 24.91 -10.67
CA THR A 321 7.35 26.25 -10.07
C THR A 321 7.64 26.24 -8.58
N ARG A 322 7.36 25.12 -7.89
CA ARG A 322 7.58 24.94 -6.44
C ARG A 322 8.87 24.18 -6.10
N SER A 323 9.62 23.72 -7.09
CA SER A 323 10.81 22.87 -6.91
C SER A 323 11.88 23.44 -5.97
N TYR A 324 11.96 24.76 -5.80
CA TYR A 324 12.89 25.40 -4.87
C TYR A 324 12.61 25.04 -3.40
N SER A 325 11.37 24.68 -3.06
CA SER A 325 10.99 24.32 -1.70
C SER A 325 11.78 23.13 -1.17
N SER A 326 12.10 22.14 -2.02
CA SER A 326 12.94 21.00 -1.64
C SER A 326 14.33 21.42 -1.15
N LEU A 327 14.94 22.45 -1.77
CA LEU A 327 16.23 22.99 -1.32
C LEU A 327 16.09 23.68 0.04
N LEU A 328 15.04 24.49 0.21
CA LEU A 328 14.80 25.21 1.46
C LEU A 328 14.52 24.23 2.61
N LEU A 329 13.71 23.20 2.36
CA LEU A 329 13.44 22.13 3.32
C LEU A 329 14.73 21.38 3.69
N GLN A 330 15.58 21.04 2.73
CA GLN A 330 16.87 20.41 3.00
C GLN A 330 17.75 21.27 3.94
N ILE A 331 17.83 22.58 3.66
CA ILE A 331 18.61 23.51 4.48
C ILE A 331 18.02 23.66 5.88
N ILE A 332 16.68 23.68 6.00
CA ILE A 332 16.02 23.66 7.31
C ILE A 332 16.44 22.41 8.06
N MET A 333 16.31 21.23 7.45
CA MET A 333 16.59 19.94 8.07
C MET A 333 18.06 19.77 8.50
N ASP A 334 19.02 20.34 7.77
CA ASP A 334 20.44 20.34 8.14
C ASP A 334 20.72 21.00 9.50
N PHE A 335 19.91 22.02 9.85
CA PHE A 335 20.11 22.90 11.00
C PHE A 335 18.98 22.86 12.04
N ASP A 336 17.95 22.04 11.86
CA ASP A 336 16.81 21.96 12.78
C ASP A 336 17.02 21.00 13.96
N LYS A 337 18.26 20.60 14.27
CA LYS A 337 18.54 19.63 15.34
C LYS A 337 18.59 20.24 16.74
N HIS A 338 18.87 21.54 16.85
CA HIS A 338 19.08 22.23 18.11
C HIS A 338 18.31 23.57 18.18
N PRO A 339 17.81 23.97 19.37
CA PRO A 339 17.89 23.28 20.66
C PRO A 339 16.87 22.13 20.81
N LYS A 340 15.76 22.16 20.06
CA LYS A 340 14.76 21.09 20.02
C LYS A 340 14.76 20.46 18.63
N PRO A 341 14.99 19.14 18.50
CA PRO A 341 15.04 18.50 17.20
C PRO A 341 13.74 18.66 16.41
N TYR A 342 13.89 19.13 15.18
CA TYR A 342 12.88 19.25 14.13
C TYR A 342 11.67 20.13 14.45
N GLU A 343 11.78 21.03 15.44
CA GLU A 343 10.64 21.87 15.85
C GLU A 343 10.10 22.74 14.71
N ASN A 344 10.96 23.29 13.85
CA ASN A 344 10.52 24.12 12.75
C ASN A 344 9.92 23.30 11.62
N ALA A 345 10.51 22.14 11.31
CA ALA A 345 9.96 21.18 10.36
C ALA A 345 8.56 20.72 10.75
N LEU A 346 8.36 20.37 12.02
CA LEU A 346 7.05 19.97 12.55
C LEU A 346 6.03 21.10 12.44
N ARG A 347 6.43 22.35 12.69
CA ARG A 347 5.56 23.52 12.52
C ARG A 347 5.07 23.68 11.09
N LEU A 348 5.94 23.47 10.09
CA LEU A 348 5.55 23.53 8.67
C LEU A 348 4.54 22.42 8.32
N LEU A 349 4.72 21.21 8.85
CA LEU A 349 3.82 20.09 8.61
C LEU A 349 2.43 20.26 9.25
N THR A 350 2.30 21.16 10.24
CA THR A 350 1.02 21.46 10.90
C THR A 350 0.31 22.69 10.36
N ASP A 351 0.91 23.43 9.42
CA ASP A 351 0.39 24.72 8.93
C ASP A 351 -0.64 24.52 7.81
N MET A 352 -1.91 24.32 8.20
CA MET A 352 -3.03 24.12 7.25
C MET A 352 -3.40 25.37 6.44
N GLU A 353 -2.81 26.54 6.71
CA GLU A 353 -2.88 27.68 5.80
C GLU A 353 -2.02 27.45 4.55
N LYS A 354 -1.08 26.49 4.60
CA LYS A 354 -0.16 26.14 3.49
C LYS A 354 -0.18 24.66 3.11
N PRO A 355 -1.33 24.10 2.72
CA PRO A 355 -1.50 22.66 2.49
C PRO A 355 -0.60 22.11 1.37
N ALA A 356 -0.34 22.87 0.31
CA ALA A 356 0.57 22.45 -0.76
C ALA A 356 2.01 22.23 -0.26
N LEU A 357 2.45 22.99 0.75
CA LEU A 357 3.75 22.79 1.39
C LEU A 357 3.76 21.53 2.26
N ILE A 358 2.66 21.27 2.99
CA ILE A 358 2.47 20.02 3.75
C ILE A 358 2.61 18.81 2.83
N TRP A 359 1.90 18.80 1.69
CA TRP A 359 1.96 17.70 0.72
C TRP A 359 3.37 17.51 0.17
N THR A 360 4.01 18.61 -0.25
CA THR A 360 5.38 18.60 -0.77
C THR A 360 6.34 18.00 0.27
N PHE A 361 6.28 18.48 1.51
CA PHE A 361 7.16 18.00 2.57
C PHE A 361 6.86 16.54 2.93
N TYR A 362 5.59 16.18 3.12
CA TYR A 362 5.17 14.78 3.40
C TYR A 362 5.70 13.79 2.35
N SER A 363 5.64 14.15 1.06
CA SER A 363 6.12 13.30 -0.03
C SER A 363 7.65 13.07 -0.02
N GLU A 364 8.41 14.02 0.54
CA GLU A 364 9.87 13.94 0.65
C GLU A 364 10.34 13.17 1.90
N ILE A 365 9.53 13.09 2.97
CA ILE A 365 9.91 12.44 4.23
C ILE A 365 10.47 11.02 4.03
N PRO A 366 9.78 10.08 3.35
CA PRO A 366 10.28 8.71 3.29
C PRO A 366 11.56 8.55 2.46
N ARG A 367 11.88 9.52 1.58
CA ARG A 367 13.03 9.45 0.65
C ARG A 367 14.23 10.29 1.10
N ALA A 368 13.99 11.50 1.60
CA ALA A 368 15.02 12.47 1.94
C ALA A 368 15.15 12.68 3.46
N PHE A 369 14.04 12.57 4.20
CA PHE A 369 14.00 12.89 5.62
C PHE A 369 13.45 11.77 6.51
N PRO A 370 13.83 10.48 6.32
CA PRO A 370 13.21 9.39 7.07
C PRO A 370 13.49 9.49 8.58
N MET A 371 14.58 10.18 8.97
CA MET A 371 14.92 10.48 10.36
C MET A 371 13.87 11.34 11.09
N LEU A 372 13.00 12.05 10.37
CA LEU A 372 11.92 12.88 10.93
C LEU A 372 10.74 12.03 11.44
N ILE A 373 10.54 10.82 10.91
CA ILE A 373 9.34 10.00 11.14
C ILE A 373 9.04 9.80 12.64
N PRO A 374 10.00 9.43 13.52
CA PRO A 374 9.73 9.26 14.94
C PRO A 374 9.25 10.55 15.61
N TYR A 375 9.78 11.70 15.19
CA TYR A 375 9.44 13.00 15.79
C TYR A 375 8.02 13.46 15.44
N LEU A 376 7.39 12.91 14.41
CA LEU A 376 5.97 13.15 14.13
C LEU A 376 5.07 12.69 15.29
N LEU A 377 5.49 11.68 16.08
CA LEU A 377 4.77 11.22 17.27
C LEU A 377 4.67 12.29 18.38
N THR A 378 5.49 13.34 18.31
CA THR A 378 5.45 14.43 19.29
C THR A 378 4.24 15.34 19.12
N HIS A 379 3.54 15.28 17.98
CA HIS A 379 2.35 16.08 17.67
C HIS A 379 1.17 15.19 17.29
N GLN A 380 0.00 15.40 17.89
CA GLN A 380 -1.14 14.50 17.63
C GLN A 380 -1.63 14.48 16.20
N ASP A 381 -1.67 15.65 15.58
CA ASP A 381 -2.17 15.83 14.22
C ASP A 381 -1.23 15.17 13.18
N LEU A 382 -0.01 14.78 13.59
CA LEU A 382 1.00 14.13 12.74
C LEU A 382 1.26 12.66 13.13
N ALA A 383 0.85 12.24 14.33
CA ALA A 383 1.22 10.93 14.88
C ALA A 383 0.75 9.78 13.96
N ALA A 384 -0.48 9.82 13.46
CA ALA A 384 -1.00 8.83 12.52
C ALA A 384 -0.18 8.77 11.21
N LEU A 385 0.27 9.92 10.71
CA LEU A 385 1.09 9.98 9.50
C LEU A 385 2.44 9.27 9.69
N ALA A 386 3.01 9.31 10.89
CA ALA A 386 4.25 8.60 11.22
C ALA A 386 4.17 7.11 10.91
N PHE A 387 3.06 6.46 11.29
CA PHE A 387 2.83 5.03 11.05
C PHE A 387 2.61 4.73 9.55
N SER A 388 1.92 5.62 8.83
CA SER A 388 1.75 5.48 7.37
C SER A 388 3.08 5.58 6.60
N LEU A 389 4.04 6.36 7.13
CA LEU A 389 5.32 6.63 6.48
C LEU A 389 6.34 5.50 6.66
N ILE A 390 6.26 4.72 7.74
CA ILE A 390 7.16 3.57 7.96
C ILE A 390 7.07 2.54 6.84
N ASP A 391 5.88 2.31 6.28
CA ASP A 391 5.75 1.37 5.16
C ASP A 391 6.37 1.91 3.86
N LYS A 392 6.47 3.24 3.74
CA LYS A 392 6.97 3.95 2.55
C LYS A 392 8.50 4.12 2.51
N ILE A 393 9.22 3.85 3.60
CA ILE A 393 10.69 3.96 3.60
C ILE A 393 11.32 2.82 2.79
N GLU A 394 12.40 3.14 2.07
CA GLU A 394 13.26 2.15 1.41
C GLU A 394 14.38 1.75 2.38
N LEU A 395 14.41 0.48 2.79
CA LEU A 395 15.48 -0.07 3.63
C LEU A 395 16.46 -0.85 2.77
N ASP A 396 17.75 -0.72 3.06
CA ASP A 396 18.79 -1.47 2.37
C ASP A 396 18.74 -2.95 2.80
N PRO A 397 18.38 -3.89 1.90
CA PRO A 397 18.32 -5.30 2.25
C PRO A 397 19.71 -5.88 2.55
N GLU A 398 20.80 -5.31 2.00
CA GLU A 398 22.16 -5.81 2.23
C GLU A 398 22.66 -5.54 3.65
N LEU A 399 22.13 -4.50 4.30
CA LEU A 399 22.40 -4.22 5.72
C LEU A 399 21.61 -5.14 6.66
N LEU A 400 20.56 -5.80 6.16
CA LEU A 400 19.62 -6.60 6.96
C LEU A 400 19.85 -8.10 6.80
N GLU A 401 20.11 -8.59 5.58
CA GLU A 401 20.18 -10.02 5.28
C GLU A 401 21.14 -10.34 4.12
N ASN A 402 22.09 -11.25 4.37
CA ASN A 402 23.11 -11.69 3.41
C ASN A 402 22.68 -12.94 2.62
N SER A 403 21.39 -13.05 2.26
CA SER A 403 20.87 -14.16 1.43
C SER A 403 20.91 -13.82 -0.05
N TYR A 404 21.10 -14.82 -0.93
CA TYR A 404 20.89 -14.66 -2.38
C TYR A 404 19.43 -14.82 -2.80
N LYS A 405 18.57 -15.40 -1.93
CA LYS A 405 17.14 -15.59 -2.21
C LYS A 405 16.41 -14.26 -2.02
N HIS A 406 15.62 -13.87 -3.01
CA HIS A 406 14.88 -12.60 -2.97
C HIS A 406 13.87 -12.57 -1.81
N ASP A 407 13.14 -13.66 -1.59
CA ASP A 407 12.11 -13.79 -0.54
C ASP A 407 12.67 -13.55 0.87
N ASP A 408 13.86 -14.08 1.16
CA ASP A 408 14.55 -13.88 2.44
C ASP A 408 14.85 -12.40 2.68
N ARG A 409 15.35 -11.69 1.66
CA ARG A 409 15.62 -10.24 1.72
C ARG A 409 14.34 -9.44 1.94
N THR A 410 13.29 -9.78 1.19
CA THR A 410 11.97 -9.13 1.34
C THR A 410 11.43 -9.34 2.75
N LYS A 411 11.52 -10.55 3.29
CA LYS A 411 11.12 -10.88 4.65
C LYS A 411 11.86 -10.03 5.68
N ALA A 412 13.19 -9.95 5.58
CA ALA A 412 14.03 -9.17 6.51
C ALA A 412 13.69 -7.66 6.49
N VAL A 413 13.44 -7.09 5.31
CA VAL A 413 13.01 -5.69 5.17
C VAL A 413 11.67 -5.45 5.87
N TRP A 414 10.68 -6.31 5.66
CA TRP A 414 9.36 -6.16 6.28
C TRP A 414 9.39 -6.43 7.79
N ASP A 415 10.21 -7.38 8.25
CA ASP A 415 10.46 -7.60 9.67
C ASP A 415 11.05 -6.34 10.32
N ALA A 416 12.05 -5.71 9.71
CA ALA A 416 12.63 -4.47 10.21
C ALA A 416 11.59 -3.33 10.29
N LYS A 417 10.75 -3.16 9.26
CA LYS A 417 9.63 -2.19 9.26
C LYS A 417 8.63 -2.48 10.38
N ASN A 418 8.25 -3.74 10.58
CA ASN A 418 7.35 -4.17 11.65
C ASN A 418 7.92 -3.86 13.04
N HIS A 419 9.22 -4.10 13.26
CA HIS A 419 9.88 -3.78 14.53
C HIS A 419 9.85 -2.27 14.81
N LEU A 420 10.18 -1.44 13.82
CA LEU A 420 10.12 0.02 13.94
C LEU A 420 8.70 0.51 14.24
N TRP A 421 7.70 0.00 13.51
CA TRP A 421 6.29 0.33 13.71
C TRP A 421 5.83 -0.02 15.13
N LEU A 422 6.16 -1.23 15.61
CA LEU A 422 5.74 -1.71 16.94
C LEU A 422 6.44 -0.94 18.08
N GLU A 423 7.70 -0.54 17.90
CA GLU A 423 8.44 0.28 18.87
C GLU A 423 7.82 1.69 18.98
N MET A 424 7.45 2.29 17.84
CA MET A 424 6.70 3.56 17.81
C MET A 424 5.33 3.43 18.48
N PHE A 425 4.63 2.31 18.26
CA PHE A 425 3.35 2.03 18.89
C PHE A 425 3.49 1.90 20.42
N ASP A 426 4.50 1.16 20.89
CA ASP A 426 4.80 1.05 22.33
C ASP A 426 5.06 2.41 22.98
N MET A 427 5.80 3.29 22.31
CA MET A 427 6.07 4.64 22.80
C MET A 427 4.80 5.48 22.95
N MET A 428 3.89 5.38 21.98
CA MET A 428 2.58 6.03 22.05
C MET A 428 1.75 5.48 23.22
N LEU A 429 1.69 4.15 23.37
CA LEU A 429 0.96 3.53 24.48
C LEU A 429 1.59 3.88 25.85
N GLU A 430 2.92 3.91 25.95
CA GLU A 430 3.64 4.38 27.15
C GLU A 430 3.25 5.80 27.51
N HIS A 431 3.22 6.69 26.52
CA HIS A 431 2.83 8.07 26.74
C HIS A 431 1.41 8.19 27.28
N TYR A 432 0.43 7.58 26.59
CA TYR A 432 -0.97 7.65 27.00
C TYR A 432 -1.22 6.97 28.34
N SER A 433 -0.51 5.88 28.64
CA SER A 433 -0.60 5.23 29.95
C SER A 433 -0.12 6.09 31.12
N ALA A 434 0.71 7.10 30.85
CA ALA A 434 1.22 8.03 31.85
C ALA A 434 0.37 9.31 31.98
N LEU A 435 -0.66 9.49 31.15
CA LEU A 435 -1.58 10.64 31.22
C LEU A 435 -2.63 10.43 32.31
N HIS A 436 -3.15 11.51 32.88
CA HIS A 436 -4.20 11.43 33.91
C HIS A 436 -5.57 11.03 33.33
N SER A 437 -5.83 11.40 32.09
CA SER A 437 -7.04 11.06 31.34
C SER A 437 -6.69 10.93 29.87
N ILE A 438 -7.39 10.04 29.17
CA ILE A 438 -7.29 9.91 27.71
C ILE A 438 -8.44 10.69 27.11
N ASP A 439 -8.13 11.67 26.25
CA ASP A 439 -9.15 12.48 25.58
C ASP A 439 -9.64 11.85 24.26
N GLN A 440 -10.74 12.39 23.73
CA GLN A 440 -11.35 11.92 22.49
C GLN A 440 -10.40 12.00 21.30
N LYS A 441 -9.56 13.04 21.22
CA LYS A 441 -8.64 13.22 20.09
C LYS A 441 -7.49 12.21 20.13
N GLN A 442 -7.02 11.86 21.33
CA GLN A 442 -6.00 10.82 21.53
C GLN A 442 -6.53 9.44 21.13
N ALA A 443 -7.77 9.15 21.52
CA ALA A 443 -8.46 7.95 21.08
C ALA A 443 -8.62 7.91 19.56
N GLU A 444 -9.03 9.02 18.94
CA GLU A 444 -9.16 9.15 17.47
C GLU A 444 -7.84 8.89 16.73
N VAL A 445 -6.71 9.42 17.21
CA VAL A 445 -5.38 9.14 16.62
C VAL A 445 -5.08 7.64 16.65
N LEU A 446 -5.34 6.96 17.77
CA LEU A 446 -5.12 5.51 17.85
C LEU A 446 -6.12 4.72 17.00
N SER A 447 -7.37 5.20 16.87
CA SER A 447 -8.34 4.61 15.94
C SER A 447 -7.84 4.66 14.50
N ILE A 448 -7.30 5.80 14.06
CA ILE A 448 -6.72 5.96 12.71
C ILE A 448 -5.54 5.01 12.50
N ILE A 449 -4.62 4.91 13.48
CA ILE A 449 -3.45 4.02 13.40
C ILE A 449 -3.88 2.55 13.29
N MET A 450 -4.85 2.13 14.11
CA MET A 450 -5.35 0.76 14.11
C MET A 450 -6.17 0.46 12.84
N LYS A 451 -6.98 1.42 12.35
CA LYS A 451 -7.72 1.34 11.09
C LYS A 451 -6.77 1.13 9.91
N ASP A 452 -5.69 1.91 9.79
CA ASP A 452 -4.70 1.74 8.72
C ASP A 452 -4.02 0.35 8.79
N CYS A 453 -3.67 -0.09 10.00
CA CYS A 453 -3.07 -1.40 10.22
C CYS A 453 -4.00 -2.55 9.80
N SER A 454 -5.28 -2.51 10.19
CA SER A 454 -6.25 -3.54 9.81
C SER A 454 -6.61 -3.46 8.32
N ASN A 455 -6.82 -2.27 7.75
CA ASN A 455 -7.11 -2.13 6.32
C ASN A 455 -5.99 -2.69 5.43
N LYS A 456 -4.72 -2.55 5.83
CA LYS A 456 -3.58 -3.14 5.08
C LYS A 456 -3.55 -4.67 5.13
N LEU A 457 -4.02 -5.26 6.23
CA LEU A 457 -4.17 -6.72 6.33
C LEU A 457 -5.20 -7.24 5.32
N PHE A 458 -6.34 -6.56 5.18
CA PHE A 458 -7.42 -6.96 4.28
C PHE A 458 -7.33 -6.34 2.88
N ALA A 459 -6.24 -5.64 2.56
CA ALA A 459 -6.03 -5.05 1.24
C ALA A 459 -5.54 -6.10 0.24
N ASN A 460 -6.24 -6.23 -0.88
CA ASN A 460 -5.84 -7.09 -1.99
C ASN A 460 -4.62 -6.47 -2.71
N ASN A 461 -3.40 -6.82 -2.30
CA ASN A 461 -2.14 -6.27 -2.81
C ASN A 461 -1.64 -6.94 -4.12
N THR A 462 -2.54 -7.31 -5.04
CA THR A 462 -2.38 -8.23 -6.20
C THR A 462 -1.44 -7.79 -7.35
N THR A 463 -0.32 -7.14 -7.06
CA THR A 463 0.59 -6.65 -8.10
C THR A 463 2.03 -7.17 -8.02
N GLY A 464 2.37 -8.17 -7.19
CA GLY A 464 3.76 -8.62 -7.05
C GLY A 464 4.01 -10.06 -6.57
N THR A 465 5.19 -10.59 -6.89
CA THR A 465 5.64 -11.96 -6.55
C THR A 465 5.78 -12.27 -5.05
N ASN A 466 5.60 -11.28 -4.16
CA ASN A 466 5.85 -11.39 -2.70
C ASN A 466 4.60 -11.18 -1.84
N GLU A 467 3.40 -11.19 -2.42
CA GLU A 467 2.14 -10.87 -1.76
C GLU A 467 1.88 -11.66 -0.47
N ALA A 468 2.10 -12.97 -0.52
CA ALA A 468 1.92 -13.86 0.63
C ALA A 468 2.81 -13.48 1.82
N ILE A 469 4.07 -13.11 1.56
CA ILE A 469 5.02 -12.69 2.59
C ILE A 469 4.57 -11.36 3.19
N VAL A 470 4.26 -10.36 2.36
CA VAL A 470 3.83 -9.03 2.82
C VAL A 470 2.56 -9.12 3.65
N HIS A 471 1.57 -9.89 3.21
CA HIS A 471 0.36 -10.12 3.97
C HIS A 471 0.64 -10.75 5.34
N SER A 472 1.46 -11.81 5.39
CA SER A 472 1.84 -12.45 6.65
C SER A 472 2.49 -11.46 7.63
N MET A 473 3.26 -10.49 7.09
CA MET A 473 3.88 -9.44 7.88
C MET A 473 2.88 -8.43 8.43
N TYR A 474 1.86 -8.04 7.66
CA TYR A 474 0.77 -7.22 8.19
C TYR A 474 -0.04 -7.93 9.26
N ARG A 475 -0.30 -9.23 9.10
CA ARG A 475 -0.98 -10.05 10.12
C ARG A 475 -0.21 -10.06 11.43
N VAL A 476 1.09 -10.36 11.37
CA VAL A 476 1.95 -10.36 12.57
C VAL A 476 1.97 -8.99 13.25
N ARG A 477 2.02 -7.90 12.48
CA ARG A 477 1.97 -6.53 13.02
C ARG A 477 0.65 -6.27 13.73
N TYR A 478 -0.47 -6.59 13.09
CA TYR A 478 -1.83 -6.39 13.62
C TYR A 478 -2.06 -7.17 14.93
N GLU A 479 -1.75 -8.47 14.94
CA GLU A 479 -1.87 -9.33 16.13
C GLU A 479 -1.00 -8.83 17.29
N LYS A 480 0.26 -8.43 17.01
CA LYS A 480 1.15 -7.87 18.04
C LYS A 480 0.68 -6.51 18.56
N ALA A 481 0.12 -5.66 17.72
CA ALA A 481 -0.44 -4.36 18.12
C ALA A 481 -1.63 -4.54 19.06
N LEU A 482 -2.56 -5.45 18.72
CA LEU A 482 -3.69 -5.81 19.59
C LEU A 482 -3.22 -6.39 20.93
N GLY A 483 -2.22 -7.29 20.92
CA GLY A 483 -1.65 -7.85 22.15
C GLY A 483 -0.95 -6.81 23.04
N LYS A 484 -0.32 -5.80 22.45
CA LYS A 484 0.27 -4.66 23.18
C LYS A 484 -0.81 -3.77 23.80
N LEU A 485 -1.86 -3.47 23.04
CA LEU A 485 -3.01 -2.69 23.54
C LEU A 485 -3.72 -3.43 24.68
N SER A 486 -3.90 -4.75 24.57
CA SER A 486 -4.63 -5.56 25.55
C SER A 486 -3.94 -5.65 26.91
N SER A 487 -2.61 -5.56 26.93
CA SER A 487 -1.78 -5.77 28.12
C SER A 487 -1.30 -4.47 28.76
N LYS A 488 -1.36 -3.34 28.05
CA LYS A 488 -0.88 -2.05 28.57
C LYS A 488 -1.71 -1.59 29.77
N ARG A 489 -1.04 -1.23 30.87
CA ARG A 489 -1.67 -0.70 32.10
C ARG A 489 -1.38 0.79 32.29
N ILE A 490 -2.33 1.51 32.90
CA ILE A 490 -2.20 2.93 33.25
C ILE A 490 -1.23 3.07 34.43
N THR A 491 -0.19 3.89 34.28
CA THR A 491 0.87 4.06 35.30
C THR A 491 0.66 5.28 36.19
N SER A 492 -0.13 6.25 35.76
CA SER A 492 -0.36 7.56 36.41
C SER A 492 -1.64 7.62 37.28
N PHE A 493 -2.21 6.45 37.63
CA PHE A 493 -3.52 6.38 38.29
C PHE A 493 -3.50 7.03 39.68
N ARG A 494 -4.16 8.19 39.80
CA ARG A 494 -4.35 8.92 41.06
C ARG A 494 -5.76 8.70 41.58
N SER A 495 -6.06 7.50 42.07
CA SER A 495 -7.15 7.29 43.01
C SER A 495 -6.59 7.12 44.40
N TYR A 496 -7.29 7.62 45.42
CA TYR A 496 -7.02 7.25 46.81
C TYR A 496 -8.22 6.46 47.35
N PRO A 497 -8.02 5.22 47.82
CA PRO A 497 -6.77 4.45 47.76
C PRO A 497 -6.38 4.09 46.30
N GLN A 498 -5.09 3.86 46.06
CA GLN A 498 -4.63 3.31 44.78
C GLN A 498 -5.21 1.91 44.59
N PRO A 499 -5.63 1.53 43.37
CA PRO A 499 -6.16 0.21 43.14
C PRO A 499 -5.05 -0.82 43.35
N LEU A 500 -5.41 -1.96 43.94
CA LEU A 500 -4.48 -3.08 44.16
C LEU A 500 -3.86 -3.58 42.84
N VAL A 501 -4.56 -3.38 41.72
CA VAL A 501 -4.12 -3.70 40.37
C VAL A 501 -4.31 -2.47 39.49
N LEU A 502 -3.23 -1.99 38.86
CA LEU A 502 -3.32 -0.88 37.91
C LEU A 502 -4.19 -1.27 36.71
N PRO A 503 -5.21 -0.48 36.32
CA PRO A 503 -6.13 -0.87 35.27
C PRO A 503 -5.45 -0.98 33.90
N ARG A 504 -5.92 -1.91 33.09
CA ARG A 504 -5.59 -1.95 31.65
C ARG A 504 -6.14 -0.72 30.93
N MET A 505 -5.31 -0.12 30.09
CA MET A 505 -5.59 1.13 29.36
C MET A 505 -6.74 0.98 28.36
N MET A 506 -6.87 -0.20 27.74
CA MET A 506 -7.96 -0.56 26.83
C MET A 506 -9.36 -0.23 27.40
N PHE A 507 -9.54 -0.37 28.72
CA PHE A 507 -10.84 -0.12 29.36
C PHE A 507 -11.28 1.34 29.35
N TYR A 508 -10.36 2.27 29.17
CA TYR A 508 -10.65 3.70 29.11
C TYR A 508 -10.60 4.23 27.68
N ILE A 509 -9.72 3.68 26.85
CA ILE A 509 -9.50 4.19 25.50
C ILE A 509 -10.50 3.67 24.48
N ILE A 510 -10.86 2.38 24.52
CA ILE A 510 -11.78 1.80 23.52
C ILE A 510 -13.17 2.47 23.58
N PRO A 511 -13.76 2.77 24.76
CA PRO A 511 -15.01 3.54 24.83
C PRO A 511 -14.95 4.89 24.11
N GLN A 512 -13.79 5.57 24.11
CA GLN A 512 -13.60 6.84 23.40
C GLN A 512 -13.40 6.61 21.88
N MET A 513 -12.77 5.49 21.49
CA MET A 513 -12.59 5.11 20.09
C MET A 513 -13.91 4.74 19.40
N ARG A 514 -14.92 4.31 20.18
CA ARG A 514 -16.20 3.78 19.71
C ARG A 514 -16.87 4.63 18.63
N GLN A 515 -17.06 5.92 18.88
CA GLN A 515 -17.83 6.78 17.98
C GLN A 515 -17.17 6.91 16.61
N PHE A 516 -15.83 6.94 16.57
CA PHE A 516 -15.07 6.94 15.33
C PHE A 516 -15.41 5.72 14.48
N PHE A 517 -15.39 4.52 15.07
CA PHE A 517 -15.68 3.29 14.33
C PHE A 517 -17.15 3.13 13.94
N ILE A 518 -18.08 3.66 14.71
CA ILE A 518 -19.50 3.70 14.32
C ILE A 518 -19.68 4.55 13.06
N ILE A 519 -19.03 5.71 13.01
CA ILE A 519 -19.06 6.60 11.83
C ILE A 519 -18.41 5.89 10.63
N GLU A 520 -17.25 5.28 10.81
CA GLU A 520 -16.54 4.54 9.77
C GLU A 520 -17.34 3.36 9.20
N LEU A 521 -18.03 2.59 10.04
CA LEU A 521 -18.90 1.49 9.60
C LEU A 521 -20.18 1.99 8.93
N GLY A 522 -20.70 3.15 9.36
CA GLY A 522 -21.92 3.77 8.85
C GLY A 522 -21.75 4.58 7.56
N GLU A 523 -20.52 4.93 7.17
CA GLU A 523 -20.26 5.63 5.91
C GLU A 523 -20.51 4.69 4.71
N THR A 524 -21.49 5.06 3.88
CA THR A 524 -21.94 4.29 2.71
C THR A 524 -21.41 4.83 1.39
N ILE A 525 -20.85 6.04 1.38
CA ILE A 525 -20.31 6.69 0.18
C ILE A 525 -19.09 5.91 -0.32
N GLN A 526 -19.17 5.41 -1.55
CA GLN A 526 -18.07 4.72 -2.20
C GLN A 526 -17.16 5.73 -2.90
N THR A 527 -15.90 5.77 -2.47
CA THR A 527 -14.90 6.68 -3.05
C THR A 527 -14.02 5.96 -4.07
N GLN A 528 -13.66 4.70 -3.84
CA GLN A 528 -12.68 3.98 -4.66
C GLN A 528 -13.28 3.07 -5.73
N SER A 529 -14.51 2.61 -5.52
CA SER A 529 -15.10 1.51 -6.28
C SER A 529 -16.54 1.86 -6.69
N PRO A 530 -17.00 1.47 -7.89
CA PRO A 530 -18.41 1.52 -8.23
C PRO A 530 -19.22 0.38 -7.59
N TYR A 531 -18.57 -0.48 -6.80
CA TYR A 531 -19.19 -1.65 -6.16
C TYR A 531 -19.44 -1.42 -4.66
N VAL A 532 -20.40 -2.15 -4.10
CA VAL A 532 -20.60 -2.27 -2.65
C VAL A 532 -19.39 -2.99 -2.07
N CYS A 533 -18.55 -2.27 -1.33
CA CYS A 533 -17.35 -2.82 -0.70
C CYS A 533 -17.62 -3.15 0.77
N PHE A 534 -17.35 -4.39 1.17
CA PHE A 534 -17.36 -4.79 2.58
C PHE A 534 -16.11 -4.23 3.29
N LYS A 535 -16.29 -3.52 4.41
CA LYS A 535 -15.19 -2.86 5.14
C LYS A 535 -14.45 -3.85 6.05
N SER A 536 -13.91 -4.95 5.49
CA SER A 536 -13.35 -6.09 6.25
C SER A 536 -12.37 -5.69 7.36
N GLY A 537 -11.43 -4.78 7.07
CA GLY A 537 -10.42 -4.35 8.05
C GLY A 537 -11.00 -3.60 9.25
N VAL A 538 -11.95 -2.69 9.02
CA VAL A 538 -12.64 -1.98 10.12
C VAL A 538 -13.58 -2.93 10.85
N PHE A 539 -14.27 -3.80 10.11
CA PHE A 539 -15.21 -4.77 10.65
C PHE A 539 -14.53 -5.75 11.62
N ASP A 540 -13.42 -6.35 11.19
CA ASP A 540 -12.60 -7.23 12.04
C ASP A 540 -12.06 -6.53 13.28
N LEU A 541 -11.49 -5.32 13.11
CA LEU A 541 -10.98 -4.53 14.22
C LEU A 541 -12.07 -4.25 15.26
N CYS A 542 -13.29 -3.91 14.83
CA CYS A 542 -14.41 -3.71 15.75
C CYS A 542 -14.77 -4.98 16.53
N ILE A 543 -14.70 -6.16 15.90
CA ILE A 543 -14.91 -7.46 16.59
C ILE A 543 -13.82 -7.65 17.66
N GLU A 544 -12.56 -7.39 17.33
CA GLU A 544 -11.45 -7.49 18.28
C GLU A 544 -11.59 -6.48 19.44
N LEU A 545 -12.02 -5.24 19.16
CA LEU A 545 -12.28 -4.23 20.19
C LEU A 545 -13.43 -4.65 21.13
N VAL A 546 -14.50 -5.24 20.59
CA VAL A 546 -15.58 -5.83 21.39
C VAL A 546 -15.05 -6.95 22.27
N ARG A 547 -14.21 -7.85 21.73
CA ARG A 547 -13.58 -8.93 22.51
C ARG A 547 -12.71 -8.39 23.64
N LEU A 548 -11.95 -7.34 23.37
CA LEU A 548 -11.14 -6.66 24.38
C LEU A 548 -12.03 -6.06 25.49
N MET A 549 -13.08 -5.31 25.15
CA MET A 549 -14.00 -4.75 26.15
C MET A 549 -14.68 -5.82 27.00
N ASN A 550 -14.99 -6.98 26.40
CA ASN A 550 -15.61 -8.11 27.08
C ASN A 550 -14.60 -9.00 27.84
N SER A 551 -13.30 -8.67 27.83
CA SER A 551 -12.31 -9.46 28.55
C SER A 551 -12.59 -9.45 30.06
N ARG A 552 -12.25 -10.55 30.75
CA ARG A 552 -12.51 -10.70 32.19
C ARG A 552 -11.95 -9.51 32.97
N VAL A 553 -12.83 -8.86 33.73
CA VAL A 553 -12.52 -7.70 34.58
C VAL A 553 -12.56 -8.14 36.03
N SER A 554 -11.56 -7.74 36.83
CA SER A 554 -11.65 -7.89 38.29
C SER A 554 -12.25 -6.63 38.92
N GLU A 555 -13.09 -6.78 39.95
CA GLU A 555 -13.69 -5.64 40.68
C GLU A 555 -12.65 -4.72 41.32
N ILE A 556 -11.42 -5.23 41.54
CA ILE A 556 -10.30 -4.43 42.05
C ILE A 556 -9.54 -3.67 40.94
N GLU A 557 -9.81 -3.96 39.66
CA GLU A 557 -9.13 -3.38 38.50
C GLU A 557 -9.82 -2.10 38.02
N ILE A 558 -11.15 -2.13 37.85
CA ILE A 558 -11.97 -0.95 37.48
C ILE A 558 -13.27 -0.90 38.29
N LYS A 559 -13.83 0.30 38.43
CA LYS A 559 -15.10 0.54 39.14
C LYS A 559 -16.31 0.09 38.31
N ALA A 560 -17.41 -0.21 39.00
CA ALA A 560 -18.69 -0.60 38.38
C ALA A 560 -19.20 0.39 37.31
N GLU A 561 -19.01 1.70 37.52
CA GLU A 561 -19.35 2.74 36.53
C GLU A 561 -18.60 2.54 35.20
N GLN A 562 -17.30 2.21 35.28
CA GLN A 562 -16.49 1.96 34.08
C GLN A 562 -16.89 0.65 33.40
N THR A 563 -17.26 -0.37 34.18
CA THR A 563 -17.82 -1.62 33.65
C THR A 563 -19.10 -1.36 32.85
N ALA A 564 -20.01 -0.52 33.37
CA ALA A 564 -21.24 -0.15 32.66
C ALA A 564 -20.94 0.59 31.33
N ILE A 565 -19.96 1.50 31.34
CA ILE A 565 -19.51 2.21 30.11
C ILE A 565 -18.96 1.22 29.07
N LEU A 566 -18.22 0.19 29.50
CA LEU A 566 -17.69 -0.84 28.61
C LEU A 566 -18.81 -1.70 28.01
N GLU A 567 -19.79 -2.10 28.82
CA GLU A 567 -20.94 -2.88 28.36
C GLU A 567 -21.77 -2.08 27.34
N GLU A 568 -22.04 -0.81 27.61
CA GLU A 568 -22.74 0.08 26.67
C GLU A 568 -21.92 0.25 25.38
N SER A 569 -20.62 0.50 25.49
CA SER A 569 -19.73 0.67 24.34
C SER A 569 -19.65 -0.58 23.47
N SER A 570 -19.64 -1.75 24.10
CA SER A 570 -19.67 -3.06 23.45
C SER A 570 -20.98 -3.26 22.69
N LYS A 571 -22.12 -2.93 23.31
CA LYS A 571 -23.45 -2.99 22.66
C LYS A 571 -23.55 -2.08 21.45
N ASP A 572 -23.07 -0.85 21.56
CA ASP A 572 -23.07 0.13 20.48
C ASP A 572 -22.25 -0.34 19.27
N LEU A 573 -21.04 -0.90 19.49
CA LEU A 573 -20.23 -1.46 18.39
C LEU A 573 -20.88 -2.70 17.77
N ILE A 574 -21.48 -3.59 18.56
CA ILE A 574 -22.19 -4.77 18.05
C ILE A 574 -23.37 -4.35 17.15
N LYS A 575 -24.12 -3.31 17.55
CA LYS A 575 -25.19 -2.75 16.72
C LYS A 575 -24.67 -2.13 15.43
N ALA A 576 -23.52 -1.43 15.47
CA ALA A 576 -22.90 -0.88 14.27
C ALA A 576 -22.40 -1.97 13.31
N LEU A 577 -21.80 -3.05 13.84
CA LEU A 577 -21.43 -4.24 13.07
C LEU A 577 -22.66 -4.88 12.40
N TYR A 578 -23.73 -5.08 13.15
CA TYR A 578 -25.00 -5.58 12.63
C TYR A 578 -25.58 -4.68 11.53
N ALA A 579 -25.59 -3.36 11.74
CA ALA A 579 -26.09 -2.39 10.77
C ALA A 579 -25.27 -2.39 9.46
N HIS A 580 -23.93 -2.41 9.57
CA HIS A 580 -23.04 -2.50 8.41
C HIS A 580 -23.26 -3.78 7.61
N LEU A 581 -23.32 -4.93 8.31
CA LEU A 581 -23.55 -6.22 7.67
C LEU A 581 -24.93 -6.28 6.99
N THR A 582 -25.97 -5.80 7.67
CA THR A 582 -27.32 -5.70 7.09
C THR A 582 -27.32 -4.80 5.86
N TRP A 583 -26.70 -3.62 5.93
CA TRP A 583 -26.57 -2.73 4.77
C TRP A 583 -25.87 -3.42 3.59
N PHE A 584 -24.76 -4.14 3.84
CA PHE A 584 -24.04 -4.87 2.80
C PHE A 584 -24.96 -5.87 2.06
N TYR A 585 -25.78 -6.62 2.78
CA TYR A 585 -26.70 -7.59 2.16
C TYR A 585 -27.96 -6.96 1.52
N THR A 586 -28.41 -5.80 2.00
CA THR A 586 -29.73 -5.24 1.63
C THR A 586 -29.68 -4.02 0.71
N ALA A 587 -28.53 -3.35 0.55
CA ALA A 587 -28.42 -2.15 -0.28
C ALA A 587 -28.78 -2.41 -1.75
N LYS A 588 -29.65 -1.55 -2.31
CA LYS A 588 -30.05 -1.58 -3.74
C LYS A 588 -29.43 -0.44 -4.55
N GLU A 589 -29.07 0.64 -3.88
CA GLU A 589 -28.38 1.80 -4.44
C GLU A 589 -27.24 2.20 -3.50
N ILE A 590 -26.17 2.74 -4.06
CA ILE A 590 -25.06 3.33 -3.33
C ILE A 590 -24.77 4.73 -3.86
N GLU A 591 -24.24 5.57 -2.97
CA GLU A 591 -23.72 6.88 -3.35
C GLU A 591 -22.24 6.74 -3.69
N ARG A 592 -21.83 7.25 -4.84
CA ARG A 592 -20.43 7.29 -5.27
C ARG A 592 -19.96 8.74 -5.30
N GLN A 593 -18.77 9.00 -4.80
CA GLN A 593 -18.14 10.31 -4.96
C GLN A 593 -17.76 10.52 -6.43
N ASP A 594 -18.28 11.59 -7.04
CA ASP A 594 -17.71 12.11 -8.28
C ASP A 594 -16.45 12.90 -7.92
N PHE A 595 -15.36 12.67 -8.64
CA PHE A 595 -14.12 13.42 -8.42
C PHE A 595 -13.99 14.61 -9.37
N ASP A 596 -14.84 14.67 -10.41
CA ASP A 596 -14.95 15.80 -11.32
C ASP A 596 -15.97 16.86 -10.84
N GLN A 597 -16.91 16.46 -9.96
CA GLN A 597 -17.94 17.31 -9.37
C GLN A 597 -18.06 17.07 -7.86
N PRO A 598 -18.42 18.08 -7.05
CA PRO A 598 -18.55 17.93 -5.60
C PRO A 598 -19.75 17.08 -5.16
N GLU A 599 -20.62 16.67 -6.08
CA GLU A 599 -21.85 15.93 -5.78
C GLU A 599 -21.61 14.42 -5.79
N THR A 600 -22.37 13.68 -4.97
CA THR A 600 -22.42 12.23 -5.06
C THR A 600 -23.40 11.80 -6.13
N VAL A 601 -23.05 10.74 -6.87
CA VAL A 601 -23.93 10.13 -7.87
C VAL A 601 -24.50 8.84 -7.28
N LYS A 602 -25.82 8.68 -7.38
CA LYS A 602 -26.47 7.41 -7.04
C LYS A 602 -26.31 6.42 -8.18
N ILE A 603 -25.81 5.24 -7.85
CA ILE A 603 -25.67 4.13 -8.79
C ILE A 603 -26.33 2.88 -8.20
N THR A 604 -26.78 1.98 -9.08
CA THR A 604 -27.26 0.67 -8.66
C THR A 604 -26.17 -0.06 -7.88
N ALA A 605 -26.53 -0.62 -6.74
CA ALA A 605 -25.61 -1.39 -5.91
C ALA A 605 -25.23 -2.66 -6.64
N HIS A 606 -23.93 -2.86 -6.85
CA HIS A 606 -23.36 -4.10 -7.35
C HIS A 606 -22.34 -4.63 -6.36
N ARG A 607 -22.55 -5.84 -5.85
CA ARG A 607 -21.60 -6.51 -4.95
C ARG A 607 -20.49 -7.19 -5.74
N GLN A 608 -19.25 -6.91 -5.38
CA GLN A 608 -18.09 -7.57 -5.97
C GLN A 608 -17.64 -8.76 -5.12
N ASP A 609 -17.33 -9.88 -5.77
CA ASP A 609 -16.61 -11.01 -5.15
C ASP A 609 -15.12 -10.64 -5.03
N ASN A 610 -14.78 -9.90 -3.98
CA ASN A 610 -13.39 -9.54 -3.70
C ASN A 610 -13.03 -9.48 -2.20
N PRO A 611 -13.61 -10.29 -1.29
CA PRO A 611 -13.22 -10.20 0.10
C PRO A 611 -11.92 -10.99 0.31
N PHE A 612 -10.79 -10.36 0.00
CA PHE A 612 -9.48 -10.88 0.33
C PHE A 612 -9.40 -11.09 1.86
N ALA A 613 -9.07 -12.32 2.27
CA ALA A 613 -9.00 -12.75 3.66
C ALA A 613 -10.32 -12.65 4.45
N PHE A 614 -11.49 -12.80 3.81
CA PHE A 614 -12.78 -12.85 4.51
C PHE A 614 -12.84 -13.90 5.63
N GLU A 615 -12.12 -15.00 5.41
CA GLU A 615 -12.06 -16.18 6.26
C GLU A 615 -11.29 -15.96 7.56
N ILE A 616 -10.49 -14.90 7.66
CA ILE A 616 -9.73 -14.61 8.89
C ILE A 616 -10.59 -13.86 9.92
N ILE A 617 -11.73 -13.29 9.53
CA ILE A 617 -12.67 -12.60 10.42
C ILE A 617 -13.25 -13.63 11.41
N ASP A 618 -13.32 -13.27 12.69
CA ASP A 618 -13.93 -14.15 13.71
C ASP A 618 -15.46 -14.10 13.69
N TRP A 619 -16.04 -14.70 12.66
CA TRP A 619 -17.49 -14.85 12.48
C TRP A 619 -18.16 -15.59 13.64
N GLY A 620 -17.44 -16.53 14.26
CA GLY A 620 -17.95 -17.30 15.40
C GLY A 620 -18.21 -16.41 16.62
N TYR A 621 -17.23 -15.59 17.00
CA TYR A 621 -17.40 -14.64 18.09
C TYR A 621 -18.51 -13.62 17.79
N LEU A 622 -18.59 -13.12 16.56
CA LEU A 622 -19.63 -12.16 16.15
C LEU A 622 -21.05 -12.73 16.30
N PHE A 623 -21.32 -13.93 15.77
CA PHE A 623 -22.66 -14.50 15.82
C PHE A 623 -23.09 -14.90 17.24
N LEU A 624 -22.14 -15.27 18.10
CA LEU A 624 -22.39 -15.41 19.54
C LEU A 624 -22.84 -14.09 20.20
N GLN A 625 -22.23 -12.96 19.80
CA GLN A 625 -22.63 -11.64 20.29
C GLN A 625 -23.98 -11.18 19.72
N PHE A 626 -24.26 -11.49 18.45
CA PHE A 626 -25.57 -11.20 17.86
C PHE A 626 -26.69 -11.95 18.56
N GLU A 627 -26.50 -13.24 18.84
CA GLU A 627 -27.50 -14.01 19.60
C GLU A 627 -27.67 -13.46 21.01
N LYS A 628 -26.58 -13.10 21.70
CA LYS A 628 -26.64 -12.48 23.04
C LYS A 628 -27.45 -11.17 23.06
N GLN A 629 -27.63 -10.52 21.91
CA GLN A 629 -28.41 -9.29 21.75
C GLN A 629 -29.68 -9.47 20.92
N ASP A 630 -30.12 -10.71 20.69
CA ASP A 630 -31.33 -11.03 19.91
C ASP A 630 -31.29 -10.49 18.46
N LEU A 631 -30.09 -10.38 17.87
CA LEU A 631 -29.86 -9.85 16.51
C LEU A 631 -29.69 -10.94 15.45
N LEU A 632 -29.38 -12.18 15.84
CA LEU A 632 -29.02 -13.23 14.88
C LEU A 632 -30.19 -13.65 13.98
N ASP A 633 -31.38 -13.82 14.55
CA ASP A 633 -32.59 -14.16 13.76
C ASP A 633 -33.02 -12.99 12.86
N LEU A 634 -32.93 -11.75 13.37
CA LEU A 634 -33.20 -10.55 12.58
C LEU A 634 -32.23 -10.42 11.40
N PHE A 635 -30.96 -10.77 11.61
CA PHE A 635 -29.97 -10.79 10.54
C PHE A 635 -30.35 -11.79 9.44
N LYS A 636 -30.75 -13.02 9.81
CA LYS A 636 -31.25 -14.02 8.86
C LYS A 636 -32.47 -13.52 8.10
N GLU A 637 -33.47 -12.97 8.80
CA GLU A 637 -34.70 -12.46 8.18
C GLU A 637 -34.38 -11.36 7.15
N ASN A 638 -33.51 -10.41 7.50
CA ASN A 638 -33.09 -9.35 6.59
C ASN A 638 -32.35 -9.89 5.36
N PHE A 639 -31.50 -10.91 5.54
CA PHE A 639 -30.86 -11.58 4.42
C PHE A 639 -31.89 -12.25 3.50
N GLU A 640 -32.83 -13.03 4.05
CA GLU A 640 -33.88 -13.71 3.26
C GLU A 640 -34.76 -12.73 2.49
N ASN A 641 -35.17 -11.63 3.13
CA ASN A 641 -35.99 -10.59 2.52
C ASN A 641 -35.25 -9.82 1.41
N ALA A 642 -33.92 -9.83 1.42
CA ALA A 642 -33.09 -9.16 0.43
C ALA A 642 -32.71 -10.04 -0.76
N LEU A 643 -33.08 -11.33 -0.77
CA LEU A 643 -32.84 -12.23 -1.91
C LEU A 643 -33.83 -11.95 -3.04
N THR A 644 -33.32 -11.57 -4.21
CA THR A 644 -34.14 -11.20 -5.37
C THR A 644 -33.66 -11.89 -6.65
N LEU A 645 -33.83 -13.22 -6.72
CA LEU A 645 -33.58 -13.96 -7.96
C LEU A 645 -34.63 -13.60 -9.02
N ASN A 646 -34.18 -13.24 -10.22
CA ASN A 646 -35.05 -12.88 -11.33
C ASN A 646 -35.40 -14.13 -12.15
N PRO A 647 -36.66 -14.62 -12.10
CA PRO A 647 -37.08 -15.85 -12.77
C PRO A 647 -37.10 -15.75 -14.30
N GLN A 648 -37.02 -14.54 -14.85
CA GLN A 648 -36.97 -14.31 -16.30
C GLN A 648 -35.54 -14.33 -16.86
N LYS A 649 -34.55 -14.38 -15.98
CA LYS A 649 -33.14 -14.30 -16.32
C LYS A 649 -32.42 -15.60 -16.05
N GLU A 650 -31.39 -15.85 -16.82
CA GLU A 650 -30.52 -17.02 -16.64
C GLU A 650 -29.60 -16.83 -15.43
N TYR A 651 -29.07 -17.93 -14.89
CA TYR A 651 -28.22 -17.90 -13.68
C TYR A 651 -26.87 -17.18 -13.89
N TYR A 652 -26.43 -17.04 -15.15
CA TYR A 652 -25.18 -16.41 -15.52
C TYR A 652 -25.33 -14.91 -15.86
N GLU A 653 -26.55 -14.39 -15.87
CA GLU A 653 -26.78 -12.95 -16.07
C GLU A 653 -26.48 -12.16 -14.80
N ASP A 654 -26.04 -10.90 -14.97
CA ASP A 654 -25.44 -10.09 -13.90
C ASP A 654 -26.30 -10.01 -12.62
N GLU A 655 -27.62 -9.87 -12.75
CA GLU A 655 -28.56 -9.81 -11.60
C GLU A 655 -28.52 -11.09 -10.75
N ASN A 656 -28.71 -12.24 -11.38
CA ASN A 656 -28.72 -13.53 -10.68
C ASN A 656 -27.31 -13.91 -10.21
N ARG A 657 -26.27 -13.52 -10.96
CA ARG A 657 -24.87 -13.72 -10.57
C ARG A 657 -24.52 -12.92 -9.32
N GLU A 658 -25.02 -11.69 -9.18
CA GLU A 658 -24.84 -10.90 -7.96
C GLU A 658 -25.51 -11.56 -6.75
N GLU A 659 -26.75 -12.05 -6.91
CA GLU A 659 -27.44 -12.78 -5.85
C GLU A 659 -26.69 -14.06 -5.46
N LYS A 660 -26.13 -14.79 -6.44
CA LYS A 660 -25.25 -15.95 -6.17
C LYS A 660 -24.07 -15.58 -5.28
N ILE A 661 -23.36 -14.48 -5.58
CA ILE A 661 -22.23 -13.99 -4.77
C ILE A 661 -22.70 -13.64 -3.36
N LYS A 662 -23.82 -12.94 -3.23
CA LYS A 662 -24.43 -12.57 -1.94
C LYS A 662 -24.71 -13.79 -1.07
N ILE A 663 -25.36 -14.81 -1.62
CA ILE A 663 -25.67 -16.06 -0.91
C ILE A 663 -24.38 -16.80 -0.54
N ARG A 664 -23.40 -16.84 -1.44
CA ARG A 664 -22.11 -17.49 -1.21
C ARG A 664 -21.36 -16.89 -0.02
N ILE A 665 -21.29 -15.56 0.07
CA ILE A 665 -20.65 -14.84 1.18
C ILE A 665 -21.37 -15.13 2.50
N PHE A 666 -22.71 -15.14 2.49
CA PHE A 666 -23.51 -15.50 3.67
C PHE A 666 -23.20 -16.92 4.14
N LEU A 667 -23.26 -17.91 3.25
CA LEU A 667 -22.94 -19.30 3.57
C LEU A 667 -21.49 -19.48 4.06
N THR A 668 -20.55 -18.75 3.47
CA THR A 668 -19.15 -18.75 3.90
C THR A 668 -19.03 -18.30 5.35
N SER A 669 -19.60 -17.14 5.70
CA SER A 669 -19.58 -16.62 7.09
C SER A 669 -20.25 -17.55 8.09
N VAL A 670 -21.41 -18.12 7.75
CA VAL A 670 -22.14 -19.10 8.59
C VAL A 670 -21.33 -20.37 8.83
N THR A 671 -20.73 -20.92 7.78
CA THR A 671 -19.97 -22.17 7.85
C THR A 671 -18.70 -22.00 8.69
N ILE A 672 -17.97 -20.89 8.47
CA ILE A 672 -16.78 -20.55 9.25
C ILE A 672 -17.14 -20.31 10.71
N ALA A 673 -18.22 -19.59 11.00
CA ALA A 673 -18.70 -19.38 12.36
C ALA A 673 -19.01 -20.71 13.06
N TYR A 674 -19.74 -21.61 12.39
CA TYR A 674 -20.09 -22.91 12.95
C TYR A 674 -18.86 -23.76 13.30
N MET A 675 -17.88 -23.82 12.40
CA MET A 675 -16.61 -24.52 12.65
C MET A 675 -15.81 -23.88 13.77
N ALA A 676 -15.67 -22.55 13.76
CA ALA A 676 -14.91 -21.81 14.77
C ALA A 676 -15.48 -21.99 16.18
N ILE A 677 -16.82 -21.96 16.32
CA ILE A 677 -17.50 -22.16 17.60
C ILE A 677 -17.32 -23.61 18.09
N ASN A 678 -17.43 -24.61 17.22
CA ASN A 678 -17.19 -26.00 17.60
C ASN A 678 -15.74 -26.22 18.08
N ASN A 679 -14.76 -25.66 17.36
CA ASN A 679 -13.34 -25.80 17.69
C ASN A 679 -12.94 -25.10 19.00
N LYS A 680 -13.66 -24.04 19.40
CA LYS A 680 -13.39 -23.24 20.60
C LYS A 680 -14.54 -23.30 21.62
N LYS A 681 -15.37 -24.34 21.57
CA LYS A 681 -16.61 -24.45 22.35
C LYS A 681 -16.43 -24.11 23.84
N ASN A 682 -15.50 -24.80 24.49
CA ASN A 682 -15.21 -24.62 25.91
C ASN A 682 -14.76 -23.19 26.25
N GLN A 683 -14.01 -22.54 25.36
CA GLN A 683 -13.55 -21.17 25.57
C GLN A 683 -14.73 -20.20 25.58
N PHE A 684 -15.62 -20.28 24.59
CA PHE A 684 -16.78 -19.38 24.49
C PHE A 684 -17.82 -19.61 25.58
N GLU A 685 -18.01 -20.86 26.02
CA GLU A 685 -18.85 -21.18 27.18
C GLU A 685 -18.30 -20.54 28.47
N LEU A 686 -16.98 -20.56 28.66
CA LEU A 686 -16.31 -19.90 29.79
C LEU A 686 -16.37 -18.37 29.75
N GLU A 687 -16.72 -17.78 28.60
CA GLU A 687 -16.98 -16.35 28.40
C GLU A 687 -18.47 -16.00 28.58
N GLY A 688 -19.34 -16.99 28.84
CA GLY A 688 -20.77 -16.79 29.05
C GLY A 688 -21.56 -16.48 27.79
N LEU A 689 -21.11 -17.00 26.64
CA LEU A 689 -21.76 -16.82 25.34
C LEU A 689 -22.77 -17.94 25.02
N PRO A 690 -23.81 -17.69 24.22
CA PRO A 690 -24.89 -18.65 23.94
C PRO A 690 -24.51 -19.74 22.92
N VAL A 691 -23.48 -20.53 23.24
CA VAL A 691 -22.85 -21.47 22.30
C VAL A 691 -23.81 -22.50 21.73
N SER A 692 -24.55 -23.22 22.59
CA SER A 692 -25.45 -24.29 22.15
C SER A 692 -26.56 -23.79 21.21
N GLU A 693 -27.12 -22.61 21.52
CA GLU A 693 -28.21 -22.04 20.73
C GLU A 693 -27.72 -21.54 19.37
N VAL A 694 -26.56 -20.88 19.33
CA VAL A 694 -25.96 -20.45 18.06
C VAL A 694 -25.57 -21.63 17.20
N LEU A 695 -24.94 -22.68 17.76
CA LEU A 695 -24.61 -23.88 16.98
C LEU A 695 -25.86 -24.55 16.40
N ARG A 696 -26.96 -24.58 17.15
CA ARG A 696 -28.25 -25.11 16.67
C ARG A 696 -28.77 -24.30 15.48
N LYS A 697 -28.81 -22.96 15.60
CA LYS A 697 -29.27 -22.05 14.54
C LYS A 697 -28.37 -22.11 13.29
N LEU A 698 -27.05 -22.01 13.46
CA LEU A 698 -26.13 -22.07 12.32
C LEU A 698 -26.19 -23.41 11.59
N LYS A 699 -26.32 -24.54 12.32
CA LYS A 699 -26.54 -25.86 11.71
C LYS A 699 -27.82 -25.89 10.87
N GLU A 700 -28.91 -25.34 11.39
CA GLU A 700 -30.17 -25.20 10.65
C GLU A 700 -29.99 -24.37 9.38
N TYR A 701 -29.27 -23.26 9.46
CA TYR A 701 -29.03 -22.38 8.30
C TYR A 701 -28.18 -23.10 7.24
N ILE A 702 -27.10 -23.79 7.65
CA ILE A 702 -26.27 -24.62 6.76
C ILE A 702 -27.16 -25.65 6.04
N ASN A 703 -27.97 -26.40 6.79
CA ASN A 703 -28.87 -27.41 6.23
C ASN A 703 -29.83 -26.81 5.20
N VAL A 704 -30.57 -25.78 5.58
CA VAL A 704 -31.63 -25.20 4.73
C VAL A 704 -31.06 -24.57 3.47
N TYR A 705 -30.02 -23.73 3.61
CA TYR A 705 -29.53 -22.92 2.50
C TYR A 705 -28.62 -23.69 1.55
N PHE A 706 -27.74 -24.58 2.02
CA PHE A 706 -26.95 -25.39 1.09
C PHE A 706 -27.83 -26.34 0.28
N LEU A 707 -28.85 -26.97 0.89
CA LEU A 707 -29.77 -27.80 0.13
C LEU A 707 -30.58 -26.98 -0.87
N ARG A 708 -31.05 -25.78 -0.49
CA ARG A 708 -31.78 -24.88 -1.41
C ARG A 708 -30.91 -24.38 -2.57
N PHE A 709 -29.65 -24.07 -2.32
CA PHE A 709 -28.75 -23.40 -3.27
C PHE A 709 -27.65 -24.33 -3.83
N SER A 710 -27.93 -25.63 -3.92
CA SER A 710 -27.02 -26.64 -4.50
C SER A 710 -27.29 -26.93 -5.99
N THR A 711 -28.38 -26.38 -6.54
CA THR A 711 -28.81 -26.63 -7.93
C THR A 711 -29.38 -25.36 -8.55
N ASN A 712 -29.18 -25.18 -9.85
CA ASN A 712 -29.78 -24.09 -10.61
C ASN A 712 -31.25 -24.40 -10.95
N ASP A 713 -32.17 -23.59 -10.41
CA ASP A 713 -33.59 -23.58 -10.75
C ASP A 713 -34.16 -22.20 -10.36
N ILE A 714 -33.82 -21.20 -11.18
CA ILE A 714 -34.10 -19.79 -10.88
C ILE A 714 -35.60 -19.54 -10.75
N ALA A 715 -36.44 -20.24 -11.53
CA ALA A 715 -37.89 -20.14 -11.48
C ALA A 715 -38.46 -20.49 -10.09
N ASN A 716 -37.82 -21.44 -9.39
CA ASN A 716 -38.17 -21.83 -8.03
C ASN A 716 -37.27 -21.17 -6.96
N GLY A 717 -36.55 -20.10 -7.30
CA GLY A 717 -35.71 -19.34 -6.38
C GLY A 717 -34.49 -20.13 -5.86
N ARG A 718 -33.90 -20.97 -6.71
CA ARG A 718 -32.67 -21.74 -6.44
C ARG A 718 -31.58 -21.38 -7.44
N ILE A 719 -30.36 -21.22 -6.95
CA ILE A 719 -29.16 -20.96 -7.75
C ILE A 719 -28.02 -21.76 -7.13
N ASP A 720 -27.23 -22.44 -7.95
CA ASP A 720 -26.10 -23.25 -7.45
C ASP A 720 -24.95 -22.33 -7.05
N VAL A 721 -24.75 -22.17 -5.74
CA VAL A 721 -23.65 -21.38 -5.14
C VAL A 721 -22.36 -22.16 -4.98
N LEU A 722 -22.40 -23.47 -5.21
CA LEU A 722 -21.23 -24.35 -5.22
C LEU A 722 -20.61 -24.44 -6.62
N ASP A 723 -21.30 -23.96 -7.67
CA ASP A 723 -20.73 -23.82 -9.00
C ASP A 723 -19.72 -22.65 -9.04
N ASP A 724 -18.47 -22.97 -9.35
CA ASP A 724 -17.35 -22.05 -9.32
C ASP A 724 -17.06 -21.34 -10.66
N THR A 725 -17.87 -21.56 -11.70
CA THR A 725 -17.63 -21.10 -13.08
C THR A 725 -17.30 -19.60 -13.21
N PHE A 726 -17.73 -18.76 -12.24
CA PHE A 726 -17.62 -17.29 -12.30
C PHE A 726 -16.66 -16.65 -11.29
N ILE A 727 -15.79 -17.44 -10.66
CA ILE A 727 -14.87 -16.97 -9.61
C ILE A 727 -13.53 -16.58 -10.25
N PHE A 728 -13.13 -15.33 -10.05
CA PHE A 728 -11.93 -14.75 -10.68
C PHE A 728 -10.63 -14.98 -9.89
N PHE A 729 -10.69 -15.54 -8.67
CA PHE A 729 -9.51 -15.79 -7.81
C PHE A 729 -9.65 -17.12 -7.07
N LYS A 730 -9.01 -18.19 -7.56
CA LYS A 730 -8.97 -19.50 -6.89
C LYS A 730 -7.68 -19.79 -6.11
N TYR A 731 -6.64 -18.97 -6.28
CA TYR A 731 -5.30 -19.26 -5.77
C TYR A 731 -4.82 -18.23 -4.73
N ASN A 732 -5.64 -17.99 -3.70
CA ASN A 732 -5.20 -17.26 -2.51
C ASN A 732 -5.09 -18.23 -1.33
N GLN A 733 -3.95 -18.24 -0.63
CA GLN A 733 -3.67 -19.14 0.50
C GLN A 733 -4.65 -19.02 1.69
N TYR A 734 -5.47 -17.97 1.74
CA TYR A 734 -6.44 -17.74 2.82
C TYR A 734 -7.90 -17.93 2.40
N GLN A 735 -8.16 -18.15 1.11
CA GLN A 735 -9.50 -18.37 0.59
C GLN A 735 -9.72 -19.88 0.45
N HIS A 736 -10.71 -20.41 1.17
CA HIS A 736 -11.13 -21.80 1.03
C HIS A 736 -12.33 -21.87 0.10
N ASP A 737 -12.41 -22.91 -0.73
CA ASP A 737 -13.61 -23.12 -1.52
C ASP A 737 -14.80 -23.43 -0.61
N LEU A 738 -15.97 -22.85 -0.93
CA LEU A 738 -17.16 -22.99 -0.09
C LEU A 738 -17.59 -24.46 0.11
N HIS A 739 -17.36 -25.31 -0.89
CA HIS A 739 -17.68 -26.73 -0.79
C HIS A 739 -16.74 -27.45 0.20
N ASP A 740 -15.45 -27.12 0.23
CA ASP A 740 -14.50 -27.66 1.21
C ASP A 740 -14.90 -27.26 2.64
N LEU A 741 -15.23 -25.98 2.83
CA LEU A 741 -15.72 -25.48 4.12
C LEU A 741 -16.99 -26.23 4.57
N LEU A 742 -17.93 -26.45 3.65
CA LEU A 742 -19.13 -27.23 3.91
C LEU A 742 -18.76 -28.64 4.40
N HIS A 743 -17.92 -29.37 3.67
CA HIS A 743 -17.57 -30.76 4.04
C HIS A 743 -16.83 -30.83 5.37
N GLN A 744 -15.90 -29.91 5.63
CA GLN A 744 -15.24 -29.84 6.92
C GLN A 744 -16.25 -29.57 8.05
N SER A 745 -17.23 -28.69 7.83
CA SER A 745 -18.27 -28.40 8.82
C SER A 745 -19.14 -29.61 9.16
N LEU A 746 -19.39 -30.50 8.18
CA LEU A 746 -20.17 -31.72 8.39
C LEU A 746 -19.51 -32.70 9.36
N ASN A 747 -18.20 -32.62 9.59
CA ASN A 747 -17.54 -33.45 10.60
C ASN A 747 -18.04 -33.16 12.04
N HIS A 748 -18.64 -31.98 12.27
CA HIS A 748 -19.23 -31.63 13.56
C HIS A 748 -20.72 -31.99 13.69
N PHE A 749 -21.34 -32.53 12.64
CA PHE A 749 -22.74 -32.97 12.66
C PHE A 749 -22.89 -34.32 13.34
N GLU A 750 -24.09 -34.61 13.84
CA GLU A 750 -24.41 -35.97 14.25
C GLU A 750 -24.39 -36.91 13.05
N ALA A 751 -24.02 -38.18 13.26
CA ALA A 751 -23.75 -39.12 12.18
C ALA A 751 -24.93 -39.28 11.21
N SER A 752 -26.14 -39.50 11.73
CA SER A 752 -27.35 -39.66 10.92
C SER A 752 -27.70 -38.38 10.15
N GLU A 753 -27.59 -37.21 10.78
CA GLU A 753 -27.89 -35.92 10.14
C GLU A 753 -26.92 -35.65 9.00
N ARG A 754 -25.62 -35.91 9.21
CA ARG A 754 -24.59 -35.78 8.17
C ARG A 754 -24.89 -36.67 6.96
N GLU A 755 -25.24 -37.92 7.22
CA GLU A 755 -25.51 -38.91 6.17
C GLU A 755 -26.75 -38.54 5.36
N ASP A 756 -27.82 -38.11 6.03
CA ASP A 756 -29.03 -37.64 5.38
C ASP A 756 -28.78 -36.38 4.55
N PHE A 757 -27.98 -35.45 5.08
CA PHE A 757 -27.58 -34.25 4.35
C PHE A 757 -26.79 -34.59 3.07
N ILE A 758 -25.78 -35.45 3.15
CA ILE A 758 -24.97 -35.87 2.01
C ILE A 758 -25.82 -36.53 0.93
N LYS A 759 -26.72 -37.45 1.33
CA LYS A 759 -27.65 -38.12 0.41
C LYS A 759 -28.58 -37.13 -0.28
N GLN A 760 -29.04 -36.09 0.43
CA GLN A 760 -29.90 -35.06 -0.13
C GLN A 760 -29.13 -34.11 -1.06
N LEU A 761 -27.96 -33.63 -0.64
CA LEU A 761 -27.12 -32.70 -1.39
C LEU A 761 -26.70 -33.28 -2.75
N TYR A 762 -26.36 -34.57 -2.78
CA TYR A 762 -25.86 -35.25 -3.96
C TYR A 762 -26.90 -36.08 -4.72
N ARG A 763 -28.18 -35.95 -4.36
CA ARG A 763 -29.25 -36.69 -5.02
C ARG A 763 -29.30 -36.36 -6.51
N ASN A 764 -29.03 -37.35 -7.36
CA ASN A 764 -28.96 -37.21 -8.82
C ASN A 764 -27.91 -36.19 -9.32
N SER A 765 -26.93 -35.86 -8.48
CA SER A 765 -25.86 -34.93 -8.83
C SER A 765 -24.79 -35.63 -9.68
N VAL A 766 -24.27 -34.92 -10.69
CA VAL A 766 -23.10 -35.36 -11.48
C VAL A 766 -21.81 -34.65 -11.04
N GLU A 767 -21.81 -33.96 -9.89
CA GLU A 767 -20.70 -33.13 -9.41
C GLU A 767 -19.53 -33.96 -8.83
N LEU A 768 -18.80 -34.67 -9.68
CA LEU A 768 -17.71 -35.57 -9.28
C LEU A 768 -16.64 -34.87 -8.41
N GLY A 769 -16.16 -33.70 -8.83
CA GLY A 769 -15.14 -32.96 -8.08
C GLY A 769 -15.57 -32.62 -6.64
N LYS A 770 -16.84 -32.24 -6.44
CA LYS A 770 -17.38 -31.93 -5.11
C LYS A 770 -17.51 -33.19 -4.24
N MET A 771 -17.90 -34.33 -4.82
CA MET A 771 -17.96 -35.59 -4.06
C MET A 771 -16.56 -36.10 -3.70
N LEU A 772 -15.56 -35.88 -4.57
CA LEU A 772 -14.17 -36.20 -4.29
C LEU A 772 -13.58 -35.32 -3.18
N SER A 773 -13.88 -34.01 -3.17
CA SER A 773 -13.54 -33.16 -2.02
C SER A 773 -14.22 -33.66 -0.73
N ALA A 774 -15.50 -34.08 -0.82
CA ALA A 774 -16.22 -34.62 0.33
C ALA A 774 -15.57 -35.88 0.90
N ILE A 775 -15.17 -36.84 0.05
CA ILE A 775 -14.53 -38.07 0.54
C ILE A 775 -13.15 -37.80 1.18
N ASN A 776 -12.44 -36.79 0.67
CA ASN A 776 -11.14 -36.37 1.19
C ASN A 776 -11.25 -35.62 2.53
N SER A 777 -12.33 -34.84 2.72
CA SER A 777 -12.53 -33.98 3.89
C SER A 777 -13.28 -34.64 5.05
N ILE A 778 -14.20 -35.57 4.78
CA ILE A 778 -14.99 -36.23 5.83
C ILE A 778 -14.13 -37.24 6.58
N GLU A 779 -14.19 -37.25 7.91
CA GLU A 779 -13.37 -38.17 8.74
C GLU A 779 -14.02 -39.54 8.94
N SER A 780 -15.35 -39.61 8.89
CA SER A 780 -16.12 -40.84 9.15
C SER A 780 -16.01 -41.86 8.02
N ASN A 781 -15.46 -43.05 8.31
CA ASN A 781 -15.36 -44.15 7.34
C ASN A 781 -16.73 -44.61 6.79
N HIS A 782 -17.77 -44.64 7.62
CA HIS A 782 -19.10 -45.03 7.16
C HIS A 782 -19.68 -44.01 6.17
N THR A 783 -19.55 -42.72 6.51
CA THR A 783 -19.98 -41.64 5.63
C THR A 783 -19.15 -41.60 4.33
N ARG A 784 -17.84 -41.87 4.39
CA ARG A 784 -17.01 -42.07 3.20
C ARG A 784 -17.50 -43.20 2.31
N THR A 785 -18.02 -44.29 2.89
CA THR A 785 -18.60 -45.41 2.13
C THR A 785 -19.84 -44.95 1.35
N ILE A 786 -20.73 -44.19 1.99
CA ILE A 786 -21.91 -43.60 1.33
C ILE A 786 -21.49 -42.67 0.18
N ILE A 787 -20.47 -41.82 0.38
CA ILE A 787 -19.94 -40.95 -0.67
C ILE A 787 -19.31 -41.77 -1.81
N SER A 788 -18.58 -42.84 -1.49
CA SER A 788 -18.01 -43.78 -2.47
C SER A 788 -19.09 -44.37 -3.35
N GLU A 789 -20.18 -44.88 -2.75
CA GLU A 789 -21.32 -45.43 -3.50
C GLU A 789 -21.95 -44.36 -4.42
N LEU A 790 -22.01 -43.11 -3.99
CA LEU A 790 -22.50 -42.01 -4.83
C LEU A 790 -21.54 -41.72 -6.00
N ILE A 791 -20.23 -41.72 -5.77
CA ILE A 791 -19.19 -41.53 -6.80
C ILE A 791 -19.24 -42.66 -7.84
N ASP A 792 -19.33 -43.91 -7.38
CA ASP A 792 -19.37 -45.09 -8.26
C ASP A 792 -20.59 -45.11 -9.19
N ASN A 793 -21.67 -44.44 -8.78
CA ASN A 793 -22.89 -44.27 -9.59
C ASN A 793 -22.82 -43.11 -10.60
N ILE A 794 -21.76 -42.28 -10.58
CA ILE A 794 -21.57 -41.20 -11.56
C ILE A 794 -21.09 -41.77 -12.89
N ASN A 795 -21.80 -41.44 -13.97
CA ASN A 795 -21.27 -41.59 -15.31
C ASN A 795 -20.24 -40.47 -15.59
N ILE A 796 -18.96 -40.84 -15.68
CA ILE A 796 -17.86 -39.88 -15.86
C ILE A 796 -17.96 -39.09 -17.17
N ASP A 797 -18.50 -39.69 -18.24
CA ASP A 797 -18.71 -38.99 -19.51
C ASP A 797 -19.76 -37.90 -19.36
N ASN A 798 -20.82 -38.14 -18.58
CA ASN A 798 -21.82 -37.11 -18.26
C ASN A 798 -21.22 -35.95 -17.44
N PHE A 799 -20.34 -36.25 -16.48
CA PHE A 799 -19.59 -35.20 -15.76
C PHE A 799 -18.74 -34.40 -16.74
N ILE A 800 -17.97 -35.08 -17.59
CA ILE A 800 -17.06 -34.45 -18.54
C ILE A 800 -17.83 -33.54 -19.51
N ASP A 801 -18.95 -34.03 -20.07
CA ASP A 801 -19.75 -33.32 -21.07
C ASP A 801 -20.55 -32.13 -20.49
N SER A 802 -20.78 -32.12 -19.16
CA SER A 802 -21.55 -31.05 -18.49
C SER A 802 -20.70 -29.84 -18.06
N ARG A 803 -19.37 -29.96 -17.95
CA ARG A 803 -18.49 -28.85 -17.54
C ARG A 803 -18.15 -27.90 -18.67
N ARG A 804 -17.99 -26.63 -18.30
CA ARG A 804 -17.71 -25.54 -19.26
C ARG A 804 -16.26 -25.07 -19.20
N THR A 805 -15.59 -25.27 -18.06
CA THR A 805 -14.25 -24.73 -17.81
C THR A 805 -13.23 -25.84 -17.55
N VAL A 806 -11.97 -25.61 -17.93
CA VAL A 806 -10.89 -26.57 -17.68
C VAL A 806 -10.53 -26.65 -16.20
N THR A 807 -10.73 -25.57 -15.46
CA THR A 807 -10.45 -25.47 -14.02
C THR A 807 -11.32 -26.43 -13.20
N GLU A 808 -12.56 -26.70 -13.62
CA GLU A 808 -13.39 -27.72 -12.97
C GLU A 808 -12.79 -29.13 -13.13
N TYR A 809 -12.18 -29.43 -14.29
CA TYR A 809 -11.47 -30.69 -14.50
C TYR A 809 -10.17 -30.76 -13.70
N GLU A 810 -9.41 -29.65 -13.63
CA GLU A 810 -8.18 -29.56 -12.85
C GLU A 810 -8.46 -29.77 -11.35
N ASN A 811 -9.49 -29.13 -10.81
CA ASN A 811 -9.90 -29.33 -9.42
C ASN A 811 -10.35 -30.78 -9.15
N ALA A 812 -11.22 -31.34 -10.00
CA ALA A 812 -11.62 -32.74 -9.86
C ALA A 812 -10.43 -33.71 -9.97
N LEU A 813 -9.43 -33.37 -10.79
CA LEU A 813 -8.20 -34.14 -10.92
C LEU A 813 -7.34 -34.11 -9.65
N ILE A 814 -7.21 -32.93 -9.03
CA ILE A 814 -6.51 -32.75 -7.74
C ILE A 814 -7.21 -33.59 -6.66
N GLU A 815 -8.53 -33.47 -6.55
CA GLU A 815 -9.29 -34.22 -5.54
C GLU A 815 -9.28 -35.72 -5.80
N ALA A 816 -9.33 -36.15 -7.07
CA ALA A 816 -9.20 -37.55 -7.42
C ALA A 816 -7.84 -38.10 -6.98
N ILE A 817 -6.73 -37.46 -7.37
CA ILE A 817 -5.39 -37.99 -7.06
C ILE A 817 -5.11 -38.01 -5.56
N ASN A 818 -5.66 -37.06 -4.80
CA ASN A 818 -5.57 -37.01 -3.35
C ASN A 818 -6.38 -38.13 -2.67
N SER A 819 -7.46 -38.61 -3.30
CA SER A 819 -8.30 -39.68 -2.76
C SER A 819 -7.55 -41.00 -2.59
N ASP A 820 -7.76 -41.66 -1.45
CA ASP A 820 -7.19 -42.99 -1.19
C ASP A 820 -7.87 -44.09 -2.00
N THR A 821 -9.16 -43.92 -2.32
CA THR A 821 -9.98 -44.96 -2.95
C THR A 821 -10.37 -44.67 -4.40
N HIS A 822 -10.37 -43.40 -4.84
CA HIS A 822 -10.84 -43.01 -6.18
C HIS A 822 -9.77 -42.36 -7.06
N TRP A 823 -8.49 -42.51 -6.73
CA TRP A 823 -7.39 -41.93 -7.51
C TRP A 823 -7.32 -42.39 -8.97
N GLU A 824 -7.90 -43.55 -9.31
CA GLU A 824 -7.97 -44.04 -10.69
C GLU A 824 -8.79 -43.11 -11.61
N LEU A 825 -9.75 -42.35 -11.05
CA LEU A 825 -10.55 -41.38 -11.80
C LEU A 825 -9.71 -40.22 -12.37
N ALA A 826 -8.48 -40.03 -11.90
CA ALA A 826 -7.56 -39.03 -12.44
C ALA A 826 -7.16 -39.33 -13.90
N LYS A 827 -7.07 -40.60 -14.32
CA LYS A 827 -6.68 -41.00 -15.68
C LYS A 827 -7.62 -40.45 -16.77
N PRO A 828 -8.93 -40.71 -16.73
CA PRO A 828 -9.86 -40.17 -17.73
C PRO A 828 -9.94 -38.64 -17.71
N LEU A 829 -9.72 -37.98 -16.55
CA LEU A 829 -9.68 -36.52 -16.43
C LEU A 829 -8.46 -35.90 -17.12
N ILE A 830 -7.27 -36.49 -16.97
CA ILE A 830 -6.04 -36.05 -17.64
C ILE A 830 -6.22 -36.05 -19.16
N GLU A 831 -6.78 -37.12 -19.72
CA GLU A 831 -6.97 -37.25 -21.16
C GLU A 831 -7.93 -36.17 -21.69
N LYS A 832 -8.98 -35.82 -20.95
CA LYS A 832 -9.89 -34.73 -21.34
C LYS A 832 -9.23 -33.36 -21.26
N ILE A 833 -8.40 -33.09 -20.25
CA ILE A 833 -7.65 -31.84 -20.14
C ILE A 833 -6.69 -31.69 -21.34
N LYS A 834 -5.95 -32.77 -21.68
CA LYS A 834 -5.08 -32.78 -22.88
C LYS A 834 -5.86 -32.49 -24.16
N VAL A 835 -6.96 -33.21 -24.40
CA VAL A 835 -7.82 -33.01 -25.58
C VAL A 835 -8.38 -31.59 -25.65
N HIS A 836 -8.76 -30.98 -24.52
CA HIS A 836 -9.26 -29.61 -24.48
C HIS A 836 -8.22 -28.60 -25.00
N PHE A 837 -6.97 -28.71 -24.54
CA PHE A 837 -5.91 -27.79 -24.93
C PHE A 837 -5.33 -28.08 -26.32
N GLU A 838 -5.33 -29.34 -26.76
CA GLU A 838 -5.01 -29.71 -28.14
C GLU A 838 -5.98 -29.06 -29.13
N LYS A 839 -7.29 -29.08 -28.85
CA LYS A 839 -8.32 -28.41 -29.67
C LYS A 839 -8.12 -26.89 -29.75
N LYS A 840 -7.60 -26.26 -28.69
CA LYS A 840 -7.28 -24.82 -28.64
C LYS A 840 -5.92 -24.45 -29.28
N ARG A 841 -5.20 -25.43 -29.85
CA ARG A 841 -3.86 -25.28 -30.48
C ARG A 841 -2.80 -24.65 -29.57
N HIS A 842 -2.99 -24.69 -28.26
CA HIS A 842 -2.04 -24.16 -27.28
C HIS A 842 -2.19 -24.90 -25.95
N LEU A 843 -1.16 -25.64 -25.53
CA LEU A 843 -1.00 -26.08 -24.14
C LEU A 843 -0.08 -25.08 -23.43
N PRO A 844 -0.58 -24.32 -22.43
CA PRO A 844 0.28 -23.48 -21.60
C PRO A 844 1.34 -24.32 -20.88
N ALA A 845 2.56 -23.79 -20.75
CA ALA A 845 3.65 -24.50 -20.07
C ALA A 845 3.27 -24.91 -18.63
N GLU A 846 2.51 -24.07 -17.91
CA GLU A 846 2.05 -24.38 -16.55
C GLU A 846 1.07 -25.56 -16.50
N THR A 847 0.24 -25.74 -17.52
CA THR A 847 -0.63 -26.92 -17.63
C THR A 847 0.20 -28.20 -17.83
N GLU A 848 1.26 -28.16 -18.63
CA GLU A 848 2.16 -29.32 -18.78
C GLU A 848 2.87 -29.66 -17.47
N LYS A 849 3.31 -28.64 -16.72
CA LYS A 849 3.90 -28.83 -15.38
C LYS A 849 2.89 -29.44 -14.40
N PHE A 850 1.65 -28.96 -14.43
CA PHE A 850 0.56 -29.48 -13.59
C PHE A 850 0.28 -30.96 -13.90
N ILE A 851 0.07 -31.31 -15.17
CA ILE A 851 -0.16 -32.71 -15.59
C ILE A 851 1.02 -33.60 -15.23
N PHE A 852 2.26 -33.11 -15.40
CA PHE A 852 3.47 -33.84 -15.00
C PHE A 852 3.47 -34.19 -13.50
N ARG A 853 3.12 -33.24 -12.62
CA ARG A 853 3.02 -33.48 -11.18
C ARG A 853 1.97 -34.52 -10.83
N ILE A 854 0.80 -34.45 -11.46
CA ILE A 854 -0.27 -35.45 -11.26
C ILE A 854 0.19 -36.84 -11.73
N ASN A 855 0.89 -36.93 -12.86
CA ASN A 855 1.43 -38.21 -13.34
C ASN A 855 2.49 -38.81 -12.40
N LEU A 856 3.33 -37.98 -11.77
CA LEU A 856 4.27 -38.46 -10.74
C LEU A 856 3.53 -39.09 -9.56
N LEU A 857 2.48 -38.43 -9.08
CA LEU A 857 1.62 -38.94 -8.01
C LEU A 857 0.89 -40.23 -8.40
N LEU A 858 0.38 -40.30 -9.65
CA LEU A 858 -0.28 -41.49 -10.18
C LEU A 858 0.66 -42.68 -10.20
N ALA A 859 1.85 -42.54 -10.81
CA ALA A 859 2.84 -43.61 -10.86
C ALA A 859 3.27 -44.06 -9.44
N PHE A 860 3.34 -43.12 -8.49
CA PHE A 860 3.60 -43.43 -7.09
C PHE A 860 2.48 -44.27 -6.46
N LYS A 861 1.20 -43.91 -6.67
CA LYS A 861 0.03 -44.65 -6.13
C LYS A 861 -0.15 -46.02 -6.79
N GLU A 862 0.11 -46.12 -8.08
CA GLU A 862 0.09 -47.39 -8.84
C GLU A 862 1.22 -48.35 -8.47
N LYS A 863 2.21 -47.87 -7.71
CA LYS A 863 3.43 -48.60 -7.39
C LYS A 863 4.25 -48.96 -8.64
N ASP A 864 4.25 -48.09 -9.66
CA ASP A 864 5.05 -48.25 -10.88
C ASP A 864 6.28 -47.34 -10.86
N PHE A 865 7.39 -47.87 -10.36
CA PHE A 865 8.67 -47.14 -10.35
C PHE A 865 9.23 -46.91 -11.76
N ALA A 866 8.95 -47.81 -12.71
CA ALA A 866 9.48 -47.71 -14.06
C ALA A 866 8.83 -46.54 -14.79
N GLU A 867 7.52 -46.38 -14.65
CA GLU A 867 6.79 -45.24 -15.21
C GLU A 867 7.23 -43.93 -14.57
N LEU A 868 7.36 -43.89 -13.24
CA LEU A 868 7.87 -42.72 -12.51
C LEU A 868 9.24 -42.27 -13.04
N CYS A 869 10.12 -43.22 -13.36
CA CYS A 869 11.44 -42.93 -13.96
C CYS A 869 11.35 -42.47 -15.41
N LYS A 870 10.40 -42.98 -16.21
CA LYS A 870 10.23 -42.66 -17.64
C LYS A 870 9.58 -41.30 -17.91
N LEU A 871 8.79 -40.76 -16.97
CA LEU A 871 8.10 -39.47 -17.16
C LEU A 871 9.05 -38.35 -17.59
N GLU A 872 8.83 -37.78 -18.78
CA GLU A 872 9.66 -36.69 -19.30
C GLU A 872 9.33 -35.37 -18.60
N ILE A 873 10.37 -34.58 -18.27
CA ILE A 873 10.19 -33.26 -17.66
C ILE A 873 9.74 -32.28 -18.77
N PRO A 874 8.62 -31.55 -18.58
CA PRO A 874 8.13 -30.56 -19.54
C PRO A 874 9.21 -29.52 -19.89
N LYS A 875 9.30 -29.17 -21.18
CA LYS A 875 10.30 -28.20 -21.67
C LYS A 875 9.66 -26.84 -21.94
N ASN A 876 10.15 -25.79 -21.27
CA ASN A 876 9.72 -24.44 -21.58
C ASN A 876 10.52 -23.90 -22.79
N LYS A 877 9.87 -23.85 -23.96
CA LYS A 877 10.47 -23.40 -25.23
C LYS A 877 10.96 -21.95 -25.21
N TYR A 878 10.51 -21.14 -24.25
CA TYR A 878 10.82 -19.70 -24.17
C TYR A 878 11.77 -19.36 -23.01
N ALA A 879 12.20 -20.34 -22.21
CA ALA A 879 13.12 -20.13 -21.08
C ALA A 879 14.60 -20.28 -21.50
N ILE A 880 15.49 -19.50 -20.85
CA ILE A 880 16.95 -19.55 -21.04
C ILE A 880 17.50 -20.96 -20.74
N HIS A 881 16.90 -21.64 -19.76
CA HIS A 881 17.11 -23.07 -19.51
C HIS A 881 15.81 -23.81 -19.85
N PRO A 882 15.81 -24.70 -20.86
CA PRO A 882 14.59 -25.34 -21.33
C PRO A 882 14.01 -26.35 -20.34
N VAL A 883 14.79 -26.84 -19.37
CA VAL A 883 14.35 -27.78 -18.33
C VAL A 883 14.28 -27.06 -17.00
N ASP A 884 13.13 -27.15 -16.33
CA ASP A 884 12.91 -26.56 -15.01
C ASP A 884 13.62 -27.39 -13.93
N LYS A 885 14.63 -26.81 -13.28
CA LYS A 885 15.43 -27.48 -12.23
C LYS A 885 14.55 -27.90 -11.05
N ASN A 886 13.48 -27.15 -10.73
CA ASN A 886 12.61 -27.47 -9.62
C ASN A 886 11.80 -28.74 -9.90
N LEU A 887 11.30 -28.93 -11.12
CA LEU A 887 10.59 -30.15 -11.51
C LEU A 887 11.51 -31.37 -11.51
N GLN A 888 12.79 -31.18 -11.84
CA GLN A 888 13.77 -32.25 -11.75
C GLN A 888 14.02 -32.69 -10.30
N LEU A 889 14.13 -31.73 -9.37
CA LEU A 889 14.23 -32.00 -7.93
C LEU A 889 12.96 -32.66 -7.40
N GLU A 890 11.80 -32.21 -7.83
CA GLU A 890 10.50 -32.78 -7.47
C GLU A 890 10.36 -34.24 -7.92
N LYS A 891 10.73 -34.56 -9.17
CA LYS A 891 10.79 -35.95 -9.66
C LYS A 891 11.73 -36.82 -8.83
N LYS A 892 12.94 -36.34 -8.52
CA LYS A 892 13.89 -37.06 -7.65
C LYS A 892 13.33 -37.27 -6.23
N PHE A 893 12.58 -36.30 -5.71
CA PHE A 893 11.92 -36.40 -4.42
C PHE A 893 10.85 -37.51 -4.43
N TYR A 894 10.00 -37.58 -5.45
CA TYR A 894 9.05 -38.69 -5.62
C TYR A 894 9.72 -40.06 -5.80
N GLN A 895 10.86 -40.12 -6.51
CA GLN A 895 11.68 -41.34 -6.58
C GLN A 895 12.18 -41.78 -5.20
N ALA A 896 12.65 -40.84 -4.38
CA ALA A 896 13.12 -41.09 -3.02
C ALA A 896 11.97 -41.56 -2.10
N LEU A 897 10.81 -40.90 -2.17
CA LEU A 897 9.61 -41.32 -1.45
C LEU A 897 9.16 -42.72 -1.86
N PHE A 898 9.24 -43.07 -3.15
CA PHE A 898 8.87 -44.40 -3.64
C PHE A 898 9.75 -45.48 -2.99
N LYS A 899 11.08 -45.24 -2.95
CA LYS A 899 12.01 -46.14 -2.28
C LYS A 899 11.71 -46.28 -0.80
N LEU A 900 11.31 -45.18 -0.15
CA LEU A 900 10.98 -45.16 1.27
C LEU A 900 9.70 -45.94 1.61
N TYR A 901 8.59 -45.62 0.93
CA TYR A 901 7.25 -46.10 1.30
C TYR A 901 6.87 -47.41 0.57
N ASN A 902 7.15 -47.51 -0.73
CA ASN A 902 6.68 -48.62 -1.56
C ASN A 902 7.67 -49.79 -1.54
N ASP A 903 8.93 -49.53 -1.87
CA ASP A 903 9.97 -50.57 -1.90
C ASP A 903 10.52 -50.89 -0.49
N LYS A 904 10.34 -49.97 0.48
CA LYS A 904 10.91 -50.03 1.83
C LYS A 904 12.44 -50.23 1.82
N ASP A 905 13.09 -49.69 0.81
CA ASP A 905 14.54 -49.66 0.58
C ASP A 905 15.12 -48.37 1.18
N TYR A 906 15.36 -48.44 2.48
CA TYR A 906 15.74 -47.27 3.28
C TYR A 906 17.15 -46.77 2.97
N ASP A 907 18.04 -47.64 2.49
CA ASP A 907 19.39 -47.28 2.08
C ASP A 907 19.38 -46.36 0.86
N ASN A 908 18.68 -46.78 -0.20
CA ASN A 908 18.56 -45.97 -1.41
C ASN A 908 17.71 -44.73 -1.18
N ALA A 909 16.66 -44.81 -0.36
CA ALA A 909 15.88 -43.63 0.02
C ALA A 909 16.74 -42.58 0.74
N ALA A 910 17.52 -42.97 1.75
CA ALA A 910 18.40 -42.05 2.48
C ALA A 910 19.50 -41.46 1.56
N ALA A 911 20.05 -42.23 0.63
CA ALA A 911 21.01 -41.72 -0.34
C ALA A 911 20.40 -40.64 -1.25
N LEU A 912 19.18 -40.85 -1.74
CA LEU A 912 18.46 -39.90 -2.58
C LEU A 912 18.08 -38.62 -1.81
N PHE A 913 17.55 -38.74 -0.57
CA PHE A 913 17.24 -37.56 0.24
C PHE A 913 18.49 -36.77 0.64
N ARG A 914 19.62 -37.43 0.89
CA ARG A 914 20.89 -36.74 1.15
C ARG A 914 21.39 -35.98 -0.08
N GLY A 915 21.23 -36.55 -1.27
CA GLY A 915 21.48 -35.86 -2.53
C GLY A 915 20.60 -34.61 -2.69
N LEU A 916 19.30 -34.73 -2.45
CA LEU A 916 18.36 -33.60 -2.50
C LEU A 916 18.71 -32.50 -1.49
N LEU A 917 19.02 -32.86 -0.24
CA LEU A 917 19.43 -31.91 0.79
C LEU A 917 20.76 -31.22 0.47
N SER A 918 21.68 -31.90 -0.21
CA SER A 918 22.93 -31.27 -0.67
C SER A 918 22.69 -30.21 -1.76
N GLU A 919 21.66 -30.39 -2.58
CA GLU A 919 21.25 -29.42 -3.61
C GLU A 919 20.45 -28.24 -3.03
N ASP A 920 19.73 -28.41 -1.91
CA ASP A 920 19.05 -27.34 -1.16
C ASP A 920 19.16 -27.53 0.38
N PRO A 921 20.27 -27.10 1.01
CA PRO A 921 20.57 -27.39 2.42
C PRO A 921 19.60 -26.80 3.44
N LYS A 922 18.79 -25.80 3.04
CA LYS A 922 17.79 -25.17 3.92
C LYS A 922 16.41 -25.82 3.84
N ASN A 923 16.25 -26.86 3.01
CA ASN A 923 14.95 -27.50 2.81
C ASN A 923 14.59 -28.42 3.97
N VAL A 924 13.68 -27.95 4.84
CA VAL A 924 13.24 -28.68 6.04
C VAL A 924 12.56 -30.00 5.68
N THR A 925 11.83 -30.07 4.57
CA THR A 925 11.14 -31.28 4.12
C THR A 925 12.13 -32.38 3.75
N TYR A 926 13.18 -32.04 2.98
CA TYR A 926 14.23 -33.02 2.63
C TYR A 926 14.99 -33.50 3.87
N ALA A 927 15.29 -32.59 4.80
CA ALA A 927 15.94 -32.94 6.06
C ALA A 927 15.07 -33.88 6.92
N TYR A 928 13.76 -33.60 7.01
CA TYR A 928 12.80 -34.44 7.72
C TYR A 928 12.75 -35.86 7.14
N TYR A 929 12.59 -36.00 5.81
CA TYR A 929 12.50 -37.31 5.18
C TYR A 929 13.83 -38.07 5.16
N LEU A 930 14.97 -37.38 5.10
CA LEU A 930 16.28 -38.00 5.31
C LEU A 930 16.37 -38.60 6.72
N TYR A 931 16.03 -37.80 7.74
CA TYR A 931 16.01 -38.28 9.13
C TYR A 931 15.05 -39.46 9.31
N HIS A 932 13.86 -39.40 8.69
CA HIS A 932 12.88 -40.48 8.75
C HIS A 932 13.41 -41.77 8.09
N ALA A 933 14.02 -41.68 6.91
CA ALA A 933 14.63 -42.82 6.22
C ALA A 933 15.79 -43.42 7.02
N GLU A 934 16.66 -42.59 7.59
CA GLU A 934 17.78 -43.05 8.44
C GLU A 934 17.29 -43.70 9.76
N THR A 935 16.19 -43.19 10.32
CA THR A 935 15.55 -43.77 11.51
C THR A 935 14.92 -45.13 11.19
N LEU A 936 14.17 -45.24 10.09
CA LEU A 936 13.59 -46.52 9.67
C LEU A 936 14.66 -47.55 9.30
N LYS A 937 15.79 -47.08 8.73
CA LYS A 937 16.97 -47.90 8.48
C LYS A 937 17.59 -48.45 9.76
N SER A 938 17.63 -47.67 10.84
CA SER A 938 18.25 -48.11 12.11
C SER A 938 17.33 -48.97 12.99
N ILE A 939 16.01 -48.92 12.75
CA ILE A 939 15.02 -49.76 13.43
C ILE A 939 14.90 -51.16 12.78
N LYS A 940 15.21 -51.28 11.48
CA LYS A 940 15.38 -52.57 10.80
C LYS A 940 16.73 -53.20 11.17
#